data_AF-A0A1R4EYI0-F1
#
_entry.id   AF-A0A1R4EYI0-F1
#
_cell.length_a   1.000
_cell.length_b   1.000
_cell.length_c   1.000
_cell.angle_alpha   90.00
_cell.angle_beta   90.00
_cell.angle_gamma   90.00
#
_symmetry.space_group_name_H-M   'P 1'
#
loop_
_entity.id
_entity.type
_entity.pdbx_description
1 polymer ?
#
loop_
_entity_poly.entity_id
_entity_poly.type
_entity_poly.pdbx_seq_one_letter_code
_entity_poly.pdbx_strand_id
1 'polypeptide(L)'
;MDQELSRRTALKGAGGVAVTGLLLSFISQTAQPARAAETPALTSADFATLRSTWVDQLTGRREFIAGDRDFANALATLDHAAASAVATLDSSTARTRIFTDLDLAAAGDLRYTYVRLSQMATAWATPGAASFGQGTLLKQIRAGLSDAHRLRYNDTTDEEGNWWAWEIGVPRALADTLVLLFDELDEDERAAHCAAIDHFVPDPWQQFPPSRGKITSVGANRVDLCQGIIVRSLVDGNEEKLHHAVAGLSEVWQYVTSGNGFFADGSFIQHSTTPYTGSYGVVLLSGLAKLFALLGGTDAAVSDPSRDILFTTVEDSFAPCLMAGAMADSVRGRSVSREENTGFDLGASTIEAVLLLARAVDAPTAKRWRRRALQWITDNDHAPILDGASVARTALVKELLSLGLSPAAPLAGHFLFPAMDRTMHRGPQWSLSTAMCSNRISWYECGNGENDRGYHSGSGMTYVHDADLGQYDDAFWATANHVRLPGTTVDTTSLPDQVEGQWGAGTPDNEWTGSSANEEIAAVGQHLIGPGGTGLSARKSWFVSEDVIVCLGSDIHTGSLAPVETIVDHRNLHQGSNALVTASGRVAATTDAESVLSSDRWVHLEGFGAYVALDEAPLHVLRERRSGSWSDVNAKGSTEVQQRNYATLYFDHGTSPEQAGYAYLIAPGASIQGAAKLARRKQHTVLRNDAVAQAVSFAHEKTLAATFWGQGTVADLELSGPACVVQREDGNRLQLSLSEPTQGASSLSLTFRTRRRYRLLEGDRARLTRNADGSTTLEVDTRGLAGATVHLAVQAKGPRTFTPSGPR
;
A
#
# COMPACT_ATOMS: atom_id res chain seq x y z
N MET A 1 6.15 14.76 -43.36
CA MET A 1 7.13 15.60 -44.06
C MET A 1 8.49 14.99 -43.77
N ASP A 2 9.05 14.41 -44.82
CA ASP A 2 10.17 13.48 -44.86
C ASP A 2 11.48 14.06 -44.30
N GLN A 3 12.33 13.22 -43.72
CA GLN A 3 13.76 13.28 -44.03
C GLN A 3 14.40 11.89 -44.03
N GLU A 4 14.99 11.60 -45.18
CA GLU A 4 15.71 10.39 -45.56
C GLU A 4 17.09 10.24 -44.91
N LEU A 5 17.48 8.96 -44.87
CA LEU A 5 18.81 8.37 -44.75
C LEU A 5 19.96 9.15 -45.41
N SER A 6 21.13 9.08 -44.77
CA SER A 6 22.43 9.18 -45.45
C SER A 6 23.30 7.97 -45.11
N ARG A 7 23.60 7.17 -46.14
CA ARG A 7 24.63 6.11 -46.17
C ARG A 7 25.91 6.68 -46.76
N ARG A 8 27.04 6.55 -46.05
CA ARG A 8 28.39 6.46 -46.63
C ARG A 8 29.24 5.41 -45.91
N THR A 9 29.41 4.31 -46.62
CA THR A 9 30.43 3.23 -46.57
C THR A 9 31.87 3.83 -46.57
N ALA A 10 32.99 3.21 -46.16
CA ALA A 10 33.39 1.81 -46.21
C ALA A 10 34.69 1.49 -45.42
N LEU A 11 34.74 0.24 -44.94
CA LEU A 11 35.85 -0.72 -44.81
C LEU A 11 37.33 -0.26 -44.65
N LYS A 12 37.95 -0.82 -43.60
CA LYS A 12 39.29 -1.43 -43.65
C LYS A 12 39.25 -2.81 -42.95
N GLY A 13 39.44 -3.89 -43.71
CA GLY A 13 39.88 -5.20 -43.19
C GLY A 13 41.40 -5.18 -42.94
N ALA A 14 42.10 -6.23 -42.52
CA ALA A 14 41.80 -7.61 -42.14
C ALA A 14 43.09 -8.15 -41.48
N GLY A 15 42.99 -9.21 -40.67
CA GLY A 15 44.12 -10.02 -40.20
C GLY A 15 43.87 -10.48 -38.76
N GLY A 16 43.91 -11.75 -38.39
CA GLY A 16 44.15 -13.01 -39.09
C GLY A 16 43.72 -14.13 -38.14
N VAL A 17 43.27 -15.24 -38.72
CA VAL A 17 42.71 -16.44 -38.05
C VAL A 17 43.80 -17.48 -37.79
N ALA A 18 43.64 -18.24 -36.69
CA ALA A 18 43.94 -19.67 -36.45
C ALA A 18 44.48 -19.84 -35.02
N VAL A 19 44.05 -20.77 -34.14
CA VAL A 19 43.82 -22.22 -34.23
C VAL A 19 42.88 -22.56 -33.04
N THR A 20 41.79 -23.33 -33.11
CA THR A 20 41.63 -24.81 -32.96
C THR A 20 40.13 -24.96 -32.58
N GLY A 21 39.23 -25.75 -33.15
CA GLY A 21 39.36 -27.08 -33.77
C GLY A 21 39.03 -28.17 -32.74
N LEU A 22 37.74 -28.48 -32.49
CA LEU A 22 37.17 -29.82 -32.23
C LEU A 22 35.75 -29.76 -31.65
N LEU A 23 34.88 -30.66 -32.16
CA LEU A 23 33.54 -31.06 -31.69
C LEU A 23 32.32 -30.29 -32.24
N LEU A 24 32.12 -30.38 -33.56
CA LEU A 24 30.80 -30.26 -34.20
C LEU A 24 30.55 -31.53 -35.03
N SER A 25 30.22 -32.63 -34.36
CA SER A 25 29.84 -33.89 -35.03
C SER A 25 28.97 -34.80 -34.18
N PHE A 26 28.02 -34.30 -33.39
CA PHE A 26 26.87 -35.07 -32.92
C PHE A 26 25.69 -34.12 -32.71
N ILE A 27 24.47 -34.58 -33.04
CA ILE A 27 23.20 -33.83 -33.12
C ILE A 27 22.93 -33.22 -34.51
N SER A 28 22.83 -34.11 -35.51
CA SER A 28 21.80 -33.97 -36.55
C SER A 28 20.72 -35.00 -36.25
N GLN A 29 19.96 -34.78 -35.18
CA GLN A 29 18.58 -35.26 -35.13
C GLN A 29 17.73 -34.13 -35.68
N THR A 30 17.03 -34.43 -36.76
CA THR A 30 15.98 -33.61 -37.35
C THR A 30 15.05 -33.12 -36.24
N ALA A 31 15.14 -31.83 -35.90
CA ALA A 31 14.07 -31.15 -35.20
C ALA A 31 12.87 -31.16 -36.14
N GLN A 32 11.96 -32.12 -35.95
CA GLN A 32 10.59 -31.90 -36.37
C GLN A 32 10.14 -30.57 -35.75
N PRO A 33 9.45 -29.69 -36.50
CA PRO A 33 8.79 -28.57 -35.85
C PRO A 33 7.91 -29.18 -34.76
N ALA A 34 8.15 -28.83 -33.51
CA ALA A 34 7.21 -29.11 -32.46
C ALA A 34 5.91 -28.45 -32.93
N ARG A 35 4.96 -29.28 -33.36
CA ARG A 35 3.60 -28.85 -33.64
C ARG A 35 3.18 -28.17 -32.34
N ALA A 36 2.99 -26.85 -32.37
CA ALA A 36 2.30 -26.19 -31.28
C ALA A 36 1.04 -27.01 -31.06
N ALA A 37 0.94 -27.66 -29.91
CA ALA A 37 -0.29 -28.37 -29.58
C ALA A 37 -1.37 -27.29 -29.63
N GLU A 38 -2.26 -27.37 -30.62
CA GLU A 38 -3.44 -26.52 -30.64
C GLU A 38 -4.13 -26.73 -29.30
N THR A 39 -4.24 -25.67 -28.50
CA THR A 39 -5.04 -25.70 -27.28
C THR A 39 -6.43 -26.19 -27.69
N PRO A 40 -6.98 -27.22 -27.04
CA PRO A 40 -8.31 -27.71 -27.36
C PRO A 40 -9.30 -26.53 -27.31
N ALA A 41 -10.13 -26.37 -28.33
CA ALA A 41 -11.17 -25.36 -28.32
C ALA A 41 -12.15 -25.65 -27.18
N LEU A 42 -12.54 -24.61 -26.44
CA LEU A 42 -13.48 -24.74 -25.33
C LEU A 42 -14.85 -25.22 -25.84
N THR A 43 -15.39 -26.25 -25.20
CA THR A 43 -16.72 -26.78 -25.51
C THR A 43 -17.81 -26.03 -24.74
N SER A 44 -19.07 -26.20 -25.15
CA SER A 44 -20.21 -25.66 -24.39
C SER A 44 -20.27 -26.19 -22.95
N ALA A 45 -19.73 -27.38 -22.68
CA ALA A 45 -19.65 -27.96 -21.33
C ALA A 45 -18.57 -27.27 -20.49
N ASP A 46 -17.47 -26.84 -21.10
CA ASP A 46 -16.41 -26.08 -20.42
C ASP A 46 -16.94 -24.71 -19.99
N PHE A 47 -17.65 -24.01 -20.88
CA PHE A 47 -18.33 -22.75 -20.54
C PHE A 47 -19.39 -22.92 -19.45
N ALA A 48 -20.15 -24.02 -19.44
CA ALA A 48 -21.10 -24.30 -18.35
C ALA A 48 -20.39 -24.51 -17.01
N THR A 49 -19.23 -25.17 -17.02
CA THR A 49 -18.40 -25.37 -15.83
C THR A 49 -17.82 -24.05 -15.32
N LEU A 50 -17.34 -23.19 -16.21
CA LEU A 50 -16.86 -21.85 -15.87
C LEU A 50 -17.99 -20.97 -15.28
N ARG A 51 -19.18 -20.96 -15.90
CA ARG A 51 -20.36 -20.26 -15.35
C ARG A 51 -20.71 -20.77 -13.95
N SER A 52 -20.78 -22.10 -13.77
CA SER A 52 -21.06 -22.69 -12.45
C SER A 52 -20.00 -22.30 -11.41
N THR A 53 -18.72 -22.30 -11.79
CA THR A 53 -17.62 -21.88 -10.92
C THR A 53 -17.74 -20.42 -10.52
N TRP A 54 -18.14 -19.54 -11.45
CA TRP A 54 -18.36 -18.13 -11.15
C TRP A 54 -19.55 -17.93 -10.19
N VAL A 55 -20.67 -18.64 -10.42
CA VAL A 55 -21.80 -18.60 -9.48
C VAL A 55 -21.40 -19.11 -8.09
N ASP A 56 -20.60 -20.17 -8.01
CA ASP A 56 -20.07 -20.67 -6.73
C ASP A 56 -19.27 -19.60 -5.99
N GLN A 57 -18.40 -18.86 -6.71
CA GLN A 57 -17.62 -17.77 -6.13
C GLN A 57 -18.48 -16.59 -5.67
N LEU A 58 -19.53 -16.23 -6.42
CA LEU A 58 -20.42 -15.11 -6.07
C LEU A 58 -21.33 -15.41 -4.87
N THR A 59 -21.79 -16.67 -4.76
CA THR A 59 -22.83 -17.06 -3.80
C THR A 59 -22.29 -17.82 -2.60
N GLY A 60 -21.07 -18.37 -2.66
CA GLY A 60 -20.54 -19.28 -1.64
C GLY A 60 -21.37 -20.57 -1.49
N ARG A 61 -22.22 -20.90 -2.47
CA ARG A 61 -23.21 -21.99 -2.36
C ARG A 61 -22.59 -23.37 -2.20
N ARG A 62 -21.33 -23.57 -2.59
CA ARG A 62 -20.62 -24.85 -2.51
C ARG A 62 -20.19 -25.17 -1.08
N GLU A 63 -19.82 -24.17 -0.30
CA GLU A 63 -19.33 -24.28 1.08
C GLU A 63 -20.38 -23.88 2.12
N PHE A 64 -21.63 -23.65 1.70
CA PHE A 64 -22.73 -23.28 2.58
C PHE A 64 -23.00 -24.35 3.65
N ILE A 65 -23.05 -23.93 4.92
CA ILE A 65 -23.34 -24.80 6.07
C ILE A 65 -24.69 -24.39 6.66
N ALA A 66 -25.72 -25.21 6.44
CA ALA A 66 -27.05 -24.94 6.98
C ALA A 66 -27.04 -24.91 8.52
N GLY A 67 -27.63 -23.85 9.09
CA GLY A 67 -27.72 -23.66 10.55
C GLY A 67 -26.48 -23.08 11.22
N ASP A 68 -25.39 -22.81 10.48
CA ASP A 68 -24.24 -22.06 11.00
C ASP A 68 -24.61 -20.58 11.22
N ARG A 69 -24.20 -20.03 12.37
CA ARG A 69 -24.58 -18.67 12.79
C ARG A 69 -24.03 -17.59 11.87
N ASP A 70 -22.80 -17.74 11.38
CA ASP A 70 -22.14 -16.71 10.58
C ASP A 70 -22.70 -16.71 9.16
N PHE A 71 -23.05 -17.88 8.63
CA PHE A 71 -23.83 -17.97 7.39
C PHE A 71 -25.23 -17.37 7.56
N ALA A 72 -25.92 -17.61 8.67
CA ALA A 72 -27.23 -17.01 8.92
C ALA A 72 -27.16 -15.46 8.97
N ASN A 73 -26.11 -14.90 9.57
CA ASN A 73 -25.87 -13.45 9.59
C ASN A 73 -25.57 -12.91 8.18
N ALA A 74 -24.70 -13.56 7.42
CA ALA A 74 -24.37 -13.17 6.05
C ALA A 74 -25.61 -13.22 5.13
N LEU A 75 -26.46 -14.24 5.28
CA LEU A 75 -27.74 -14.36 4.59
C LEU A 75 -28.71 -13.25 4.98
N ALA A 76 -28.81 -12.90 6.26
CA ALA A 76 -29.67 -11.81 6.71
C ALA A 76 -29.25 -10.46 6.11
N THR A 77 -27.94 -10.18 6.00
CA THR A 77 -27.41 -8.99 5.31
C THR A 77 -27.78 -8.99 3.83
N LEU A 78 -27.60 -10.13 3.14
CA LEU A 78 -27.95 -10.28 1.74
C LEU A 78 -29.46 -10.07 1.50
N ASP A 79 -30.30 -10.70 2.34
CA ASP A 79 -31.76 -10.58 2.27
C ASP A 79 -32.23 -9.16 2.56
N HIS A 80 -31.64 -8.49 3.57
CA HIS A 80 -31.97 -7.10 3.88
C HIS A 80 -31.66 -6.16 2.71
N ALA A 81 -30.51 -6.34 2.06
CA ALA A 81 -30.13 -5.51 0.93
C ALA A 81 -31.01 -5.78 -0.31
N ALA A 82 -31.34 -7.03 -0.59
CA ALA A 82 -32.29 -7.39 -1.65
C ALA A 82 -33.69 -6.82 -1.39
N ALA A 83 -34.18 -6.93 -0.15
CA ALA A 83 -35.48 -6.36 0.25
C ALA A 83 -35.50 -4.82 0.14
N SER A 84 -34.41 -4.16 0.55
CA SER A 84 -34.26 -2.70 0.43
C SER A 84 -34.26 -2.26 -1.03
N ALA A 85 -33.59 -2.99 -1.93
CA ALA A 85 -33.65 -2.72 -3.36
C ALA A 85 -35.07 -2.94 -3.93
N VAL A 86 -35.76 -4.02 -3.55
CA VAL A 86 -37.14 -4.27 -3.96
C VAL A 86 -38.08 -3.16 -3.51
N ALA A 87 -37.89 -2.64 -2.29
CA ALA A 87 -38.73 -1.58 -1.73
C ALA A 87 -38.62 -0.25 -2.50
N THR A 88 -37.52 -0.01 -3.19
CA THR A 88 -37.33 1.21 -4.01
C THR A 88 -37.65 1.02 -5.48
N LEU A 89 -38.07 -0.16 -5.95
CA LEU A 89 -38.44 -0.38 -7.36
C LEU A 89 -39.54 0.57 -7.83
N ASP A 90 -39.35 1.18 -8.99
CA ASP A 90 -40.36 1.98 -9.67
C ASP A 90 -41.38 1.05 -10.34
N SER A 91 -42.63 1.11 -9.87
CA SER A 91 -43.76 0.29 -10.33
C SER A 91 -44.65 1.01 -11.35
N SER A 92 -44.27 2.21 -11.80
CA SER A 92 -45.04 2.95 -12.80
C SER A 92 -44.98 2.28 -14.18
N THR A 93 -46.10 2.28 -14.90
CA THR A 93 -46.23 1.68 -16.24
C THR A 93 -45.44 2.42 -17.33
N ALA A 94 -44.97 3.64 -17.04
CA ALA A 94 -44.15 4.47 -17.91
C ALA A 94 -42.82 4.86 -17.23
N ARG A 95 -42.25 3.95 -16.42
CA ARG A 95 -41.04 4.25 -15.65
C ARG A 95 -39.87 4.66 -16.54
N THR A 96 -39.18 5.71 -16.12
CA THR A 96 -37.94 6.23 -16.73
C THR A 96 -36.69 5.90 -15.91
N ARG A 97 -36.87 5.16 -14.81
CA ARG A 97 -35.84 4.69 -13.88
C ARG A 97 -36.26 3.33 -13.31
N ILE A 98 -35.30 2.59 -12.75
CA ILE A 98 -35.56 1.25 -12.18
C ILE A 98 -35.86 1.33 -10.70
N PHE A 99 -35.07 2.13 -9.98
CA PHE A 99 -35.27 2.42 -8.57
C PHE A 99 -35.63 3.91 -8.43
N THR A 100 -36.58 4.20 -7.56
CA THR A 100 -37.16 5.53 -7.35
C THR A 100 -36.15 6.56 -6.82
N ASP A 101 -35.04 6.11 -6.26
CA ASP A 101 -33.95 6.90 -5.69
C ASP A 101 -32.70 6.98 -6.58
N LEU A 102 -32.70 6.37 -7.77
CA LEU A 102 -31.55 6.38 -8.69
C LEU A 102 -31.94 6.97 -10.05
N ASP A 103 -31.18 7.97 -10.51
CA ASP A 103 -31.37 8.59 -11.82
C ASP A 103 -30.44 7.96 -12.88
N LEU A 104 -31.02 7.27 -13.87
CA LEU A 104 -30.25 6.65 -14.95
C LEU A 104 -29.45 7.67 -15.80
N ALA A 105 -29.80 8.97 -15.76
CA ALA A 105 -29.02 10.00 -16.42
C ALA A 105 -27.63 10.20 -15.79
N ALA A 106 -27.52 10.01 -14.46
CA ALA A 106 -26.27 10.16 -13.74
C ALA A 106 -25.44 8.87 -13.80
N ALA A 107 -24.21 8.95 -14.30
CA ALA A 107 -23.32 7.80 -14.46
C ALA A 107 -23.14 6.97 -13.16
N GLY A 108 -23.05 7.64 -12.00
CA GLY A 108 -22.96 6.96 -10.71
C GLY A 108 -24.18 6.11 -10.38
N ASP A 109 -25.37 6.67 -10.58
CA ASP A 109 -26.65 6.04 -10.28
C ASP A 109 -27.02 4.94 -11.29
N LEU A 110 -26.63 5.13 -12.56
CA LEU A 110 -26.68 4.09 -13.58
C LEU A 110 -25.91 2.84 -13.13
N ARG A 111 -24.66 3.02 -12.67
CA ARG A 111 -23.90 1.92 -12.07
C ARG A 111 -24.65 1.31 -10.89
N TYR A 112 -25.11 2.12 -9.93
CA TYR A 112 -25.74 1.59 -8.72
C TYR A 112 -27.04 0.83 -9.03
N THR A 113 -27.74 1.18 -10.11
CA THR A 113 -28.89 0.41 -10.61
C THR A 113 -28.48 -1.02 -10.94
N TYR A 114 -27.42 -1.22 -11.72
CA TYR A 114 -26.94 -2.56 -12.07
C TYR A 114 -26.33 -3.30 -10.87
N VAL A 115 -25.65 -2.61 -9.96
CA VAL A 115 -25.15 -3.21 -8.71
C VAL A 115 -26.31 -3.75 -7.86
N ARG A 116 -27.41 -3.01 -7.71
CA ARG A 116 -28.60 -3.50 -6.99
C ARG A 116 -29.26 -4.68 -7.68
N LEU A 117 -29.39 -4.65 -9.01
CA LEU A 117 -29.93 -5.78 -9.78
C LEU A 117 -29.07 -7.04 -9.63
N SER A 118 -27.74 -6.89 -9.67
CA SER A 118 -26.78 -7.98 -9.41
C SER A 118 -26.92 -8.52 -7.99
N GLN A 119 -27.05 -7.65 -6.98
CA GLN A 119 -27.26 -8.08 -5.59
C GLN A 119 -28.59 -8.83 -5.41
N MET A 120 -29.67 -8.38 -6.04
CA MET A 120 -30.95 -9.10 -6.08
C MET A 120 -30.79 -10.48 -6.74
N ALA A 121 -30.05 -10.58 -7.85
CA ALA A 121 -29.77 -11.85 -8.51
C ALA A 121 -28.92 -12.79 -7.66
N THR A 122 -27.93 -12.26 -6.93
CA THR A 122 -27.14 -13.04 -5.96
C THR A 122 -28.03 -13.60 -4.86
N ALA A 123 -28.93 -12.80 -4.30
CA ALA A 123 -29.91 -13.26 -3.30
C ALA A 123 -30.84 -14.35 -3.87
N TRP A 124 -31.31 -14.17 -5.12
CA TRP A 124 -32.11 -15.18 -5.81
C TRP A 124 -31.36 -16.50 -6.03
N ALA A 125 -30.05 -16.44 -6.28
CA ALA A 125 -29.21 -17.60 -6.59
C ALA A 125 -28.56 -18.27 -5.36
N THR A 126 -28.66 -17.68 -4.17
CA THR A 126 -27.95 -18.15 -2.96
C THR A 126 -28.83 -19.07 -2.10
N PRO A 127 -28.47 -20.37 -1.93
CA PRO A 127 -29.21 -21.26 -1.05
C PRO A 127 -29.27 -20.74 0.40
N GLY A 128 -30.44 -20.84 1.02
CA GLY A 128 -30.70 -20.36 2.38
C GLY A 128 -31.17 -18.91 2.46
N ALA A 129 -30.97 -18.09 1.41
CA ALA A 129 -31.56 -16.75 1.35
C ALA A 129 -33.09 -16.85 1.28
N ALA A 130 -33.80 -15.90 1.90
CA ALA A 130 -35.25 -15.85 1.87
C ALA A 130 -35.79 -15.79 0.44
N SER A 131 -35.06 -15.13 -0.45
CA SER A 131 -35.44 -14.93 -1.86
C SER A 131 -34.96 -16.02 -2.82
N PHE A 132 -34.32 -17.08 -2.32
CA PHE A 132 -33.76 -18.15 -3.14
C PHE A 132 -34.80 -18.77 -4.07
N GLY A 133 -34.56 -18.73 -5.38
CA GLY A 133 -35.45 -19.29 -6.41
C GLY A 133 -36.83 -18.63 -6.51
N GLN A 134 -37.07 -17.47 -5.87
CA GLN A 134 -38.39 -16.84 -5.90
C GLN A 134 -38.73 -16.25 -7.29
N GLY A 135 -39.83 -16.74 -7.89
CA GLY A 135 -40.27 -16.30 -9.21
C GLY A 135 -40.69 -14.81 -9.28
N THR A 136 -41.15 -14.22 -8.18
CA THR A 136 -41.48 -12.78 -8.13
C THR A 136 -40.23 -11.92 -8.25
N LEU A 137 -39.17 -12.24 -7.48
CA LEU A 137 -37.92 -11.50 -7.53
C LEU A 137 -37.26 -11.64 -8.91
N LEU A 138 -37.26 -12.84 -9.48
CA LEU A 138 -36.75 -13.08 -10.84
C LEU A 138 -37.41 -12.18 -11.88
N LYS A 139 -38.75 -12.06 -11.86
CA LYS A 139 -39.49 -11.17 -12.76
C LYS A 139 -39.11 -9.70 -12.58
N GLN A 140 -38.90 -9.27 -11.34
CA GLN A 140 -38.49 -7.89 -11.04
C GLN A 140 -37.07 -7.60 -11.56
N ILE A 141 -36.14 -8.54 -11.40
CA ILE A 141 -34.76 -8.41 -11.92
C ILE A 141 -34.78 -8.34 -13.45
N ARG A 142 -35.45 -9.29 -14.12
CA ARG A 142 -35.54 -9.33 -15.59
C ARG A 142 -36.18 -8.07 -16.16
N ALA A 143 -37.27 -7.59 -15.57
CA ALA A 143 -37.89 -6.34 -15.97
C ALA A 143 -36.93 -5.14 -15.77
N GLY A 144 -36.21 -5.11 -14.64
CA GLY A 144 -35.20 -4.09 -14.35
C GLY A 144 -34.07 -4.05 -15.37
N LEU A 145 -33.52 -5.20 -15.75
CA LEU A 145 -32.50 -5.33 -16.79
C LEU A 145 -33.01 -4.84 -18.15
N SER A 146 -34.18 -5.33 -18.57
CA SER A 146 -34.80 -4.97 -19.85
C SER A 146 -35.01 -3.46 -19.95
N ASP A 147 -35.56 -2.84 -18.90
CA ASP A 147 -35.80 -1.40 -18.90
C ASP A 147 -34.52 -0.57 -18.79
N ALA A 148 -33.54 -0.98 -17.97
CA ALA A 148 -32.28 -0.26 -17.86
C ALA A 148 -31.50 -0.28 -19.19
N HIS A 149 -31.55 -1.40 -19.90
CA HIS A 149 -31.00 -1.52 -21.24
C HIS A 149 -31.73 -0.60 -22.23
N ARG A 150 -33.06 -0.73 -22.34
CA ARG A 150 -33.88 0.08 -23.24
C ARG A 150 -33.75 1.59 -23.00
N LEU A 151 -33.67 2.01 -21.73
CA LEU A 151 -33.67 3.43 -21.35
C LEU A 151 -32.29 4.07 -21.44
N ARG A 152 -31.20 3.31 -21.19
CA ARG A 152 -29.88 3.92 -21.03
C ARG A 152 -28.72 3.06 -21.51
N TYR A 153 -28.58 1.83 -21.02
CA TYR A 153 -27.36 1.04 -21.26
C TYR A 153 -27.54 0.01 -22.39
N ASN A 154 -27.48 0.50 -23.62
CA ASN A 154 -27.60 -0.29 -24.86
C ASN A 154 -26.49 0.10 -25.85
N ASP A 155 -26.45 -0.61 -26.98
CA ASP A 155 -25.46 -0.51 -28.05
C ASP A 155 -25.62 0.72 -28.96
N THR A 156 -26.52 1.63 -28.64
CA THR A 156 -26.72 2.88 -29.38
C THR A 156 -26.52 4.15 -28.56
N THR A 157 -26.26 4.01 -27.25
CA THR A 157 -26.08 5.13 -26.34
C THR A 157 -24.62 5.59 -26.28
N ASP A 158 -24.38 6.90 -26.34
CA ASP A 158 -23.08 7.49 -26.06
C ASP A 158 -22.81 7.60 -24.54
N GLU A 159 -21.54 7.49 -24.14
CA GLU A 159 -21.15 7.67 -22.74
C GLU A 159 -21.32 9.13 -22.29
N GLU A 160 -21.98 9.32 -21.14
CA GLU A 160 -22.11 10.62 -20.48
C GLU A 160 -21.61 10.54 -19.03
N GLY A 161 -20.82 11.53 -18.61
CA GLY A 161 -20.25 11.59 -17.26
C GLY A 161 -18.98 10.74 -17.11
N ASN A 162 -18.87 9.99 -16.01
CA ASN A 162 -17.65 9.24 -15.70
C ASN A 162 -17.59 7.92 -16.50
N TRP A 163 -16.64 7.80 -17.42
CA TRP A 163 -16.33 6.59 -18.22
C TRP A 163 -16.33 5.30 -17.40
N TRP A 164 -15.81 5.35 -16.16
CA TRP A 164 -15.67 4.17 -15.31
C TRP A 164 -17.01 3.49 -15.01
N ALA A 165 -18.10 4.26 -14.92
CA ALA A 165 -19.42 3.67 -14.72
C ALA A 165 -19.86 2.82 -15.93
N TRP A 166 -19.56 3.28 -17.14
CA TRP A 166 -19.98 2.67 -18.39
C TRP A 166 -19.12 1.48 -18.79
N GLU A 167 -17.81 1.57 -18.54
CA GLU A 167 -16.84 0.57 -18.99
C GLU A 167 -16.46 -0.46 -17.91
N ILE A 168 -16.67 -0.16 -16.62
CA ILE A 168 -16.29 -1.06 -15.51
C ILE A 168 -17.45 -1.33 -14.56
N GLY A 169 -18.13 -0.28 -14.10
CA GLY A 169 -19.19 -0.36 -13.11
C GLY A 169 -20.35 -1.23 -13.56
N VAL A 170 -20.95 -0.88 -14.70
CA VAL A 170 -22.08 -1.62 -15.28
C VAL A 170 -21.66 -2.97 -15.86
N PRO A 171 -20.60 -3.10 -16.71
CA PRO A 171 -20.22 -4.38 -17.31
C PRO A 171 -20.03 -5.51 -16.32
N ARG A 172 -19.33 -5.27 -15.20
CA ARG A 172 -19.10 -6.31 -14.18
C ARG A 172 -20.41 -6.75 -13.53
N ALA A 173 -21.22 -5.79 -13.05
CA ALA A 173 -22.49 -6.10 -12.39
C ALA A 173 -23.49 -6.76 -13.34
N LEU A 174 -23.56 -6.30 -14.59
CA LEU A 174 -24.41 -6.89 -15.63
C LEU A 174 -23.93 -8.31 -15.97
N ALA A 175 -22.64 -8.52 -16.25
CA ALA A 175 -22.10 -9.84 -16.55
C ALA A 175 -22.32 -10.84 -15.41
N ASP A 176 -22.11 -10.43 -14.15
CA ASP A 176 -22.43 -11.26 -12.98
C ASP A 176 -23.92 -11.65 -12.97
N THR A 177 -24.81 -10.69 -13.21
CA THR A 177 -26.25 -10.94 -13.27
C THR A 177 -26.64 -11.91 -14.37
N LEU A 178 -26.04 -11.77 -15.57
CA LEU A 178 -26.30 -12.66 -16.71
C LEU A 178 -25.85 -14.09 -16.43
N VAL A 179 -24.71 -14.29 -15.75
CA VAL A 179 -24.24 -15.62 -15.37
C VAL A 179 -25.10 -16.23 -14.26
N LEU A 180 -25.52 -15.45 -13.26
CA LEU A 180 -26.40 -15.89 -12.18
C LEU A 180 -27.79 -16.33 -12.71
N LEU A 181 -28.31 -15.64 -13.73
CA LEU A 181 -29.62 -15.88 -14.33
C LEU A 181 -29.54 -16.62 -15.67
N PHE A 182 -28.42 -17.26 -15.98
CA PHE A 182 -28.14 -17.79 -17.32
C PHE A 182 -29.27 -18.67 -17.88
N ASP A 183 -29.80 -19.58 -17.07
CA ASP A 183 -30.86 -20.53 -17.44
C ASP A 183 -32.27 -19.91 -17.44
N GLU A 184 -32.42 -18.69 -16.88
CA GLU A 184 -33.69 -17.97 -16.75
C GLU A 184 -33.89 -16.86 -17.81
N LEU A 185 -32.83 -16.58 -18.57
CA LEU A 185 -32.83 -15.64 -19.70
C LEU A 185 -32.91 -16.41 -21.01
N ASP A 186 -33.58 -15.85 -22.01
CA ASP A 186 -33.52 -16.39 -23.38
C ASP A 186 -32.25 -15.93 -24.13
N GLU A 187 -32.06 -16.46 -25.34
CA GLU A 187 -30.88 -16.16 -26.16
C GLU A 187 -30.84 -14.70 -26.62
N ASP A 188 -32.00 -14.12 -26.94
CA ASP A 188 -32.12 -12.73 -27.40
C ASP A 188 -31.81 -11.75 -26.26
N GLU A 189 -32.31 -12.02 -25.04
CA GLU A 189 -31.99 -11.26 -23.83
C GLU A 189 -30.47 -11.27 -23.56
N ARG A 190 -29.85 -12.45 -23.60
CA ARG A 190 -28.40 -12.58 -23.41
C ARG A 190 -27.62 -11.82 -24.48
N ALA A 191 -28.00 -11.97 -25.75
CA ALA A 191 -27.33 -11.32 -26.87
C ALA A 191 -27.41 -9.79 -26.79
N ALA A 192 -28.57 -9.22 -26.46
CA ALA A 192 -28.76 -7.77 -26.34
C ALA A 192 -27.90 -7.15 -25.23
N HIS A 193 -27.83 -7.79 -24.06
CA HIS A 193 -26.99 -7.32 -22.96
C HIS A 193 -25.49 -7.50 -23.25
N CYS A 194 -25.10 -8.58 -23.92
CA CYS A 194 -23.74 -8.80 -24.39
C CYS A 194 -23.30 -7.73 -25.41
N ALA A 195 -24.19 -7.37 -26.35
CA ALA A 195 -23.94 -6.29 -27.32
C ALA A 195 -23.76 -4.93 -26.65
N ALA A 196 -24.55 -4.63 -25.61
CA ALA A 196 -24.37 -3.40 -24.82
C ALA A 196 -23.00 -3.35 -24.16
N ILE A 197 -22.55 -4.44 -23.51
CA ILE A 197 -21.21 -4.50 -22.90
C ILE A 197 -20.13 -4.31 -23.98
N ASP A 198 -20.25 -4.98 -25.12
CA ASP A 198 -19.28 -4.88 -26.22
C ASP A 198 -19.21 -3.49 -26.86
N HIS A 199 -20.32 -2.74 -26.86
CA HIS A 199 -20.36 -1.36 -27.35
C HIS A 199 -19.49 -0.43 -26.50
N PHE A 200 -19.62 -0.51 -25.17
CA PHE A 200 -18.83 0.31 -24.26
C PHE A 200 -17.40 -0.22 -24.09
N VAL A 201 -17.22 -1.54 -24.09
CA VAL A 201 -15.93 -2.20 -23.91
C VAL A 201 -15.62 -3.12 -25.10
N PRO A 202 -15.33 -2.56 -26.28
CA PRO A 202 -15.01 -3.37 -27.47
C PRO A 202 -13.65 -4.08 -27.33
N ASP A 203 -12.74 -3.49 -26.55
CA ASP A 203 -11.42 -4.03 -26.23
C ASP A 203 -11.06 -3.68 -24.78
N PRO A 204 -10.92 -4.67 -23.87
CA PRO A 204 -10.58 -4.41 -22.47
C PRO A 204 -9.14 -3.90 -22.27
N TRP A 205 -8.29 -3.91 -23.31
CA TRP A 205 -6.94 -3.36 -23.27
C TRP A 205 -6.92 -1.83 -23.41
N GLN A 206 -8.07 -1.25 -23.74
CA GLN A 206 -8.28 0.17 -23.88
C GLN A 206 -9.33 0.66 -22.88
N GLN A 207 -9.28 1.95 -22.57
CA GLN A 207 -10.30 2.65 -21.80
C GLN A 207 -10.60 4.01 -22.42
N PHE A 208 -11.73 4.59 -22.00
CA PHE A 208 -12.33 5.84 -22.46
C PHE A 208 -13.26 5.69 -23.68
N PRO A 209 -14.27 6.57 -23.79
CA PRO A 209 -15.08 6.65 -24.99
C PRO A 209 -14.27 7.20 -26.17
N PRO A 210 -14.66 6.88 -27.41
CA PRO A 210 -14.03 7.42 -28.61
C PRO A 210 -13.91 8.96 -28.62
N SER A 211 -14.91 9.66 -28.06
CA SER A 211 -14.96 11.12 -27.96
C SER A 211 -13.84 11.73 -27.11
N ARG A 212 -13.31 10.96 -26.14
CA ARG A 212 -12.20 11.35 -25.27
C ARG A 212 -10.83 10.91 -25.82
N GLY A 213 -10.83 9.96 -26.75
CA GLY A 213 -9.62 9.30 -27.26
C GLY A 213 -9.21 8.14 -26.35
N LYS A 214 -9.27 6.92 -26.90
CA LYS A 214 -8.93 5.71 -26.14
C LYS A 214 -7.45 5.69 -25.76
N ILE A 215 -7.17 5.29 -24.53
CA ILE A 215 -5.81 5.02 -24.04
C ILE A 215 -5.71 3.57 -23.58
N THR A 216 -4.48 3.06 -23.46
CA THR A 216 -4.23 1.75 -22.86
C THR A 216 -4.71 1.74 -21.40
N SER A 217 -5.54 0.77 -21.04
CA SER A 217 -5.93 0.53 -19.64
C SER A 217 -4.76 -0.11 -18.89
N VAL A 218 -4.53 0.24 -17.62
CA VAL A 218 -3.40 -0.27 -16.82
C VAL A 218 -3.85 -0.59 -15.39
N GLY A 219 -3.10 -1.46 -14.71
CA GLY A 219 -3.31 -1.79 -13.29
C GLY A 219 -4.74 -2.26 -12.99
N ALA A 220 -5.36 -1.70 -11.94
CA ALA A 220 -6.70 -2.09 -11.51
C ALA A 220 -7.77 -1.93 -12.61
N ASN A 221 -7.68 -0.88 -13.44
CA ASN A 221 -8.63 -0.67 -14.54
C ASN A 221 -8.55 -1.81 -15.57
N ARG A 222 -7.34 -2.23 -15.93
CA ARG A 222 -7.13 -3.36 -16.87
C ARG A 222 -7.78 -4.63 -16.32
N VAL A 223 -7.54 -4.94 -15.04
CA VAL A 223 -8.14 -6.13 -14.41
C VAL A 223 -9.66 -6.06 -14.41
N ASP A 224 -10.24 -4.92 -14.06
CA ASP A 224 -11.69 -4.73 -14.01
C ASP A 224 -12.36 -4.84 -15.40
N LEU A 225 -11.74 -4.25 -16.44
CA LEU A 225 -12.18 -4.38 -17.83
C LEU A 225 -12.11 -5.82 -18.30
N CYS A 226 -10.98 -6.49 -18.06
CA CYS A 226 -10.81 -7.90 -18.40
C CYS A 226 -11.80 -8.78 -17.63
N GLN A 227 -12.09 -8.50 -16.35
CA GLN A 227 -13.09 -9.25 -15.59
C GLN A 227 -14.47 -9.14 -16.23
N GLY A 228 -14.91 -7.91 -16.57
CA GLY A 228 -16.19 -7.70 -17.24
C GLY A 228 -16.30 -8.51 -18.53
N ILE A 229 -15.26 -8.48 -19.38
CA ILE A 229 -15.24 -9.21 -20.65
C ILE A 229 -15.11 -10.72 -20.48
N ILE A 230 -14.30 -11.21 -19.53
CA ILE A 230 -14.16 -12.64 -19.23
C ILE A 230 -15.52 -13.20 -18.83
N VAL A 231 -16.20 -12.58 -17.85
CA VAL A 231 -17.49 -13.05 -17.35
C VAL A 231 -18.57 -12.94 -18.44
N ARG A 232 -18.60 -11.84 -19.20
CA ARG A 232 -19.50 -11.67 -20.36
C ARG A 232 -19.26 -12.72 -21.45
N SER A 233 -18.02 -13.18 -21.65
CA SER A 233 -17.69 -14.22 -22.64
C SER A 233 -18.20 -15.59 -22.21
N LEU A 234 -18.45 -15.81 -20.92
CA LEU A 234 -19.07 -17.04 -20.43
C LEU A 234 -20.56 -17.14 -20.81
N VAL A 235 -21.20 -16.01 -21.13
CA VAL A 235 -22.64 -15.93 -21.40
C VAL A 235 -22.98 -16.40 -22.82
N ASP A 236 -22.21 -16.04 -23.85
CA ASP A 236 -22.44 -16.50 -25.23
C ASP A 236 -21.42 -17.56 -25.69
N GLY A 237 -20.45 -17.92 -24.83
CA GLY A 237 -19.41 -18.88 -25.17
C GLY A 237 -18.36 -18.32 -26.13
N ASN A 238 -18.11 -17.01 -26.11
CA ASN A 238 -17.13 -16.37 -26.98
C ASN A 238 -15.68 -16.63 -26.55
N GLU A 239 -15.09 -17.68 -27.09
CA GLU A 239 -13.72 -18.09 -26.78
C GLU A 239 -12.66 -17.04 -27.18
N GLU A 240 -12.84 -16.31 -28.28
CA GLU A 240 -11.90 -15.30 -28.74
C GLU A 240 -11.81 -14.12 -27.75
N LYS A 241 -12.97 -13.59 -27.32
CA LYS A 241 -13.02 -12.51 -26.32
C LYS A 241 -12.48 -12.96 -24.97
N LEU A 242 -12.76 -14.20 -24.57
CA LEU A 242 -12.23 -14.79 -23.35
C LEU A 242 -10.70 -14.78 -23.35
N HIS A 243 -10.09 -15.39 -24.38
CA HIS A 243 -8.62 -15.49 -24.46
C HIS A 243 -7.95 -14.13 -24.63
N HIS A 244 -8.55 -13.20 -25.38
CA HIS A 244 -8.04 -11.82 -25.53
C HIS A 244 -8.02 -11.08 -24.19
N ALA A 245 -9.10 -11.18 -23.40
CA ALA A 245 -9.18 -10.57 -22.08
C ALA A 245 -8.21 -11.24 -21.08
N VAL A 246 -8.08 -12.57 -21.10
CA VAL A 246 -7.10 -13.31 -20.29
C VAL A 246 -5.67 -12.87 -20.60
N ALA A 247 -5.32 -12.76 -21.89
CA ALA A 247 -4.00 -12.29 -22.31
C ALA A 247 -3.70 -10.87 -21.81
N GLY A 248 -4.73 -10.01 -21.75
CA GLY A 248 -4.62 -8.64 -21.24
C GLY A 248 -4.23 -8.50 -19.77
N LEU A 249 -4.39 -9.57 -18.99
CA LEU A 249 -3.96 -9.60 -17.59
C LEU A 249 -2.43 -9.60 -17.45
N SER A 250 -1.70 -10.13 -18.43
CA SER A 250 -0.25 -10.34 -18.35
C SER A 250 0.57 -9.08 -18.04
N GLU A 251 0.07 -7.92 -18.47
CA GLU A 251 0.74 -6.63 -18.26
C GLU A 251 0.69 -6.17 -16.80
N VAL A 252 -0.37 -6.49 -16.05
CA VAL A 252 -0.64 -5.81 -14.76
C VAL A 252 0.26 -6.26 -13.61
N TRP A 253 0.94 -7.41 -13.75
CA TRP A 253 1.89 -7.91 -12.76
C TRP A 253 3.35 -7.76 -13.20
N GLN A 254 3.62 -7.15 -14.36
CA GLN A 254 5.00 -6.87 -14.75
C GLN A 254 5.60 -5.82 -13.81
N TYR A 255 6.88 -5.99 -13.46
CA TYR A 255 7.58 -4.96 -12.72
C TYR A 255 7.79 -3.72 -13.58
N VAL A 256 7.49 -2.57 -13.00
CA VAL A 256 7.80 -1.25 -13.55
C VAL A 256 8.96 -0.61 -12.79
N THR A 257 9.62 0.34 -13.43
CA THR A 257 10.66 1.18 -12.82
C THR A 257 10.22 2.63 -12.63
N SER A 258 8.99 2.96 -13.05
CA SER A 258 8.38 4.29 -12.96
C SER A 258 6.89 4.19 -13.27
N GLY A 259 6.09 5.14 -12.78
CA GLY A 259 4.66 5.21 -13.08
C GLY A 259 3.83 4.20 -12.29
N ASN A 260 2.75 3.69 -12.89
CA ASN A 260 1.80 2.81 -12.22
C ASN A 260 2.24 1.35 -12.28
N GLY A 261 2.05 0.60 -11.20
CA GLY A 261 2.29 -0.84 -11.15
C GLY A 261 3.14 -1.28 -9.96
N PHE A 262 3.55 -2.55 -10.00
CA PHE A 262 4.44 -3.13 -9.00
C PHE A 262 5.90 -2.82 -9.32
N PHE A 263 6.69 -2.51 -8.30
CA PHE A 263 8.14 -2.36 -8.40
C PHE A 263 8.82 -3.59 -7.79
N ALA A 264 10.06 -3.84 -8.21
CA ALA A 264 10.84 -5.00 -7.74
C ALA A 264 11.13 -4.98 -6.22
N ASP A 265 11.00 -3.83 -5.57
CA ASP A 265 11.14 -3.65 -4.11
C ASP A 265 9.83 -3.92 -3.34
N GLY A 266 8.77 -4.33 -4.03
CA GLY A 266 7.44 -4.57 -3.45
C GLY A 266 6.53 -3.35 -3.43
N SER A 267 6.99 -2.17 -3.84
CA SER A 267 6.14 -0.98 -3.92
C SER A 267 5.03 -1.18 -4.94
N PHE A 268 3.88 -0.57 -4.69
CA PHE A 268 2.82 -0.42 -5.69
C PHE A 268 2.36 1.03 -5.76
N ILE A 269 2.43 1.60 -6.95
CA ILE A 269 2.04 2.98 -7.22
C ILE A 269 0.85 3.00 -8.17
N GLN A 270 -0.10 3.89 -7.89
CA GLN A 270 -1.17 4.24 -8.80
C GLN A 270 -1.29 5.76 -8.87
N HIS A 271 -1.81 6.27 -10.00
CA HIS A 271 -1.86 7.70 -10.30
C HIS A 271 -0.47 8.38 -10.31
N SER A 272 0.54 7.62 -10.75
CA SER A 272 1.92 8.02 -11.01
C SER A 272 2.76 8.34 -9.77
N THR A 273 2.19 8.98 -8.75
CA THR A 273 2.94 9.58 -7.62
C THR A 273 2.41 9.17 -6.24
N THR A 274 1.40 8.31 -6.16
CA THR A 274 0.77 7.95 -4.88
C THR A 274 1.00 6.47 -4.50
N PRO A 275 1.52 6.17 -3.30
CA PRO A 275 1.66 4.81 -2.78
C PRO A 275 0.28 4.21 -2.52
N TYR A 276 -0.03 3.09 -3.17
CA TYR A 276 -1.41 2.65 -3.34
C TYR A 276 -1.68 1.15 -3.14
N THR A 277 -0.72 0.41 -2.57
CA THR A 277 -0.85 -1.03 -2.28
C THR A 277 -2.16 -1.35 -1.56
N GLY A 278 -2.53 -0.52 -0.58
CA GLY A 278 -3.64 -0.73 0.35
C GLY A 278 -5.03 -0.46 -0.21
N SER A 279 -5.19 0.02 -1.45
CA SER A 279 -6.52 0.16 -2.06
C SER A 279 -6.55 -0.14 -3.55
N TYR A 280 -5.94 0.64 -4.44
CA TYR A 280 -5.89 0.24 -5.87
C TYR A 280 -5.14 -1.10 -6.06
N GLY A 281 -4.09 -1.35 -5.29
CA GLY A 281 -3.42 -2.65 -5.25
C GLY A 281 -4.38 -3.77 -4.81
N VAL A 282 -5.23 -3.51 -3.80
CA VAL A 282 -6.25 -4.47 -3.33
C VAL A 282 -7.30 -4.74 -4.39
N VAL A 283 -7.75 -3.72 -5.14
CA VAL A 283 -8.69 -3.90 -6.26
C VAL A 283 -8.08 -4.82 -7.32
N LEU A 284 -6.83 -4.54 -7.71
CA LEU A 284 -6.08 -5.37 -8.66
C LEU A 284 -5.96 -6.82 -8.16
N LEU A 285 -5.50 -7.02 -6.92
CA LEU A 285 -5.32 -8.34 -6.33
C LEU A 285 -6.64 -9.12 -6.26
N SER A 286 -7.72 -8.46 -5.85
CA SER A 286 -9.04 -9.07 -5.72
C SER A 286 -9.61 -9.54 -7.06
N GLY A 287 -9.48 -8.71 -8.10
CA GLY A 287 -9.91 -9.09 -9.45
C GLY A 287 -9.09 -10.25 -10.02
N LEU A 288 -7.76 -10.20 -9.88
CA LEU A 288 -6.89 -11.30 -10.32
C LEU A 288 -7.16 -12.59 -9.55
N ALA A 289 -7.38 -12.52 -8.24
CA ALA A 289 -7.71 -13.68 -7.42
C ALA A 289 -8.95 -14.41 -7.91
N LYS A 290 -10.02 -13.64 -8.20
CA LYS A 290 -11.27 -14.17 -8.76
C LYS A 290 -11.05 -14.85 -10.10
N LEU A 291 -10.34 -14.18 -11.01
CA LEU A 291 -10.08 -14.71 -12.35
C LEU A 291 -9.16 -15.94 -12.34
N PHE A 292 -8.12 -15.95 -11.51
CA PHE A 292 -7.23 -17.12 -11.39
C PHE A 292 -7.96 -18.32 -10.79
N ALA A 293 -8.81 -18.10 -9.79
CA ALA A 293 -9.61 -19.18 -9.21
C ALA A 293 -10.76 -19.64 -10.13
N LEU A 294 -11.25 -18.76 -11.02
CA LEU A 294 -12.25 -19.10 -12.03
C LEU A 294 -11.66 -19.99 -13.14
N LEU A 295 -10.51 -19.57 -13.67
CA LEU A 295 -9.90 -20.17 -14.85
C LEU A 295 -8.95 -21.35 -14.52
N GLY A 296 -8.49 -21.43 -13.27
CA GLY A 296 -7.54 -22.43 -12.81
C GLY A 296 -8.02 -23.86 -13.06
N GLY A 297 -7.15 -24.69 -13.65
CA GLY A 297 -7.46 -26.09 -13.96
C GLY A 297 -8.31 -26.31 -15.22
N THR A 298 -8.55 -25.27 -16.02
CA THR A 298 -9.26 -25.32 -17.30
C THR A 298 -8.31 -25.00 -18.48
N ASP A 299 -8.74 -25.27 -19.71
CA ASP A 299 -7.97 -24.87 -20.92
C ASP A 299 -7.96 -23.35 -21.15
N ALA A 300 -8.74 -22.58 -20.37
CA ALA A 300 -8.72 -21.11 -20.33
C ALA A 300 -7.79 -20.54 -19.22
N ALA A 301 -7.05 -21.39 -18.52
CA ALA A 301 -6.18 -20.97 -17.42
C ALA A 301 -5.13 -19.95 -17.85
N VAL A 302 -4.83 -18.99 -16.96
CA VAL A 302 -3.71 -18.06 -17.13
C VAL A 302 -2.41 -18.86 -17.21
N SER A 303 -1.82 -18.92 -18.40
CA SER A 303 -0.67 -19.77 -18.70
C SER A 303 0.66 -19.01 -18.78
N ASP A 304 0.64 -17.67 -18.80
CA ASP A 304 1.83 -16.82 -18.75
C ASP A 304 2.69 -17.17 -17.51
N PRO A 305 3.94 -17.63 -17.68
CA PRO A 305 4.82 -17.98 -16.57
C PRO A 305 5.24 -16.77 -15.71
N SER A 306 5.18 -15.55 -16.25
CA SER A 306 5.52 -14.35 -15.49
C SER A 306 4.50 -14.02 -14.38
N ARG A 307 3.36 -14.71 -14.35
CA ARG A 307 2.38 -14.64 -13.24
C ARG A 307 2.99 -14.98 -11.87
N ASP A 308 4.14 -15.65 -11.84
CA ASP A 308 4.87 -15.87 -10.59
C ASP A 308 5.24 -14.55 -9.90
N ILE A 309 5.40 -13.44 -10.65
CA ILE A 309 5.58 -12.10 -10.07
C ILE A 309 4.36 -11.72 -9.21
N LEU A 310 3.14 -11.93 -9.71
CA LEU A 310 1.91 -11.69 -8.94
C LEU A 310 1.93 -12.45 -7.61
N PHE A 311 2.32 -13.73 -7.64
CA PHE A 311 2.37 -14.55 -6.42
C PHE A 311 3.40 -14.03 -5.42
N THR A 312 4.56 -13.56 -5.90
CA THR A 312 5.55 -12.89 -5.05
C THR A 312 4.98 -11.63 -4.39
N THR A 313 4.15 -10.84 -5.09
CA THR A 313 3.57 -9.61 -4.50
C THR A 313 2.71 -9.85 -3.27
N VAL A 314 2.10 -11.04 -3.11
CA VAL A 314 1.33 -11.38 -1.90
C VAL A 314 2.21 -11.28 -0.65
N GLU A 315 3.45 -11.76 -0.73
CA GLU A 315 4.39 -11.80 0.39
C GLU A 315 5.24 -10.51 0.46
N ASP A 316 5.59 -9.92 -0.68
CA ASP A 316 6.54 -8.79 -0.73
C ASP A 316 5.86 -7.41 -0.74
N SER A 317 4.63 -7.30 -1.27
CA SER A 317 3.88 -6.04 -1.35
C SER A 317 2.76 -5.96 -0.31
N PHE A 318 1.88 -6.94 -0.28
CA PHE A 318 0.65 -6.87 0.53
C PHE A 318 0.90 -7.24 1.99
N ALA A 319 1.55 -8.38 2.24
CA ALA A 319 1.72 -8.87 3.60
C ALA A 319 2.44 -7.89 4.54
N PRO A 320 3.49 -7.16 4.12
CA PRO A 320 4.15 -6.19 4.97
C PRO A 320 3.30 -4.95 5.28
N CYS A 321 2.26 -4.67 4.48
CA CYS A 321 1.34 -3.55 4.67
C CYS A 321 0.12 -3.89 5.54
N LEU A 322 -0.11 -5.16 5.90
CA LEU A 322 -1.19 -5.55 6.83
C LEU A 322 -0.72 -5.55 8.28
N MET A 323 -1.41 -4.78 9.13
CA MET A 323 -1.22 -4.71 10.57
C MET A 323 -2.48 -5.25 11.26
N ALA A 324 -2.40 -6.45 11.84
CA ALA A 324 -3.53 -7.14 12.48
C ALA A 324 -4.82 -7.10 11.63
N GLY A 325 -4.69 -7.39 10.32
CA GLY A 325 -5.82 -7.40 9.40
C GLY A 325 -6.24 -6.06 8.82
N ALA A 326 -5.67 -4.92 9.23
CA ALA A 326 -5.86 -3.62 8.58
C ALA A 326 -4.75 -3.32 7.56
N MET A 327 -5.11 -2.79 6.39
CA MET A 327 -4.16 -2.14 5.50
C MET A 327 -3.65 -0.84 6.11
N ALA A 328 -2.33 -0.66 6.13
CA ALA A 328 -1.71 0.56 6.63
C ALA A 328 -2.21 1.80 5.85
N ASP A 329 -2.60 2.84 6.60
CA ASP A 329 -3.14 4.08 6.04
C ASP A 329 -2.19 4.79 5.07
N SER A 330 -0.88 4.63 5.29
CA SER A 330 0.15 5.23 4.46
C SER A 330 0.16 4.75 3.01
N VAL A 331 -0.48 3.62 2.70
CA VAL A 331 -0.49 3.01 1.35
C VAL A 331 -1.89 2.91 0.74
N ARG A 332 -2.91 3.60 1.29
CA ARG A 332 -4.27 3.58 0.73
C ARG A 332 -4.76 4.92 0.18
N GLY A 333 -3.87 5.91 0.12
CA GLY A 333 -4.12 7.21 -0.53
C GLY A 333 -5.38 7.90 0.01
N ARG A 334 -6.20 8.48 -0.87
CA ARG A 334 -7.39 9.23 -0.46
C ARG A 334 -8.47 8.42 0.26
N SER A 335 -8.40 7.08 0.27
CA SER A 335 -9.42 6.29 0.96
C SER A 335 -9.40 6.49 2.48
N VAL A 336 -8.36 7.11 3.05
CA VAL A 336 -8.31 7.51 4.47
C VAL A 336 -9.51 8.33 4.90
N SER A 337 -10.15 9.06 3.99
CA SER A 337 -11.34 9.86 4.28
C SER A 337 -12.66 9.10 4.19
N ARG A 338 -12.67 7.80 3.87
CA ARG A 338 -13.90 7.01 3.70
C ARG A 338 -14.26 6.28 4.99
N GLU A 339 -15.45 6.53 5.51
CA GLU A 339 -15.93 5.90 6.75
C GLU A 339 -16.30 4.42 6.58
N GLU A 340 -16.76 4.01 5.40
CA GLU A 340 -17.14 2.63 5.05
C GLU A 340 -16.15 1.97 4.06
N ASN A 341 -14.89 2.42 4.06
CA ASN A 341 -13.82 1.78 3.30
C ASN A 341 -12.47 1.95 4.02
N THR A 342 -12.43 1.40 5.23
CA THR A 342 -11.32 1.56 6.16
C THR A 342 -10.15 0.64 5.85
N GLY A 343 -9.08 0.74 6.63
CA GLY A 343 -7.95 -0.20 6.57
C GLY A 343 -8.41 -1.64 6.77
N PHE A 344 -9.38 -1.89 7.65
CA PHE A 344 -9.91 -3.24 7.92
C PHE A 344 -10.77 -3.77 6.77
N ASP A 345 -11.59 -2.93 6.12
CA ASP A 345 -12.36 -3.36 4.93
C ASP A 345 -11.44 -3.81 3.78
N LEU A 346 -10.37 -3.05 3.56
CA LEU A 346 -9.37 -3.30 2.53
C LEU A 346 -8.48 -4.49 2.89
N GLY A 347 -8.16 -4.67 4.18
CA GLY A 347 -7.44 -5.83 4.66
C GLY A 347 -8.28 -7.11 4.61
N ALA A 348 -9.57 -7.06 4.95
CA ALA A 348 -10.50 -8.18 4.79
C ALA A 348 -10.65 -8.60 3.31
N SER A 349 -10.71 -7.62 2.39
CA SER A 349 -10.72 -7.89 0.95
C SER A 349 -9.40 -8.52 0.47
N THR A 350 -8.27 -8.12 1.06
CA THR A 350 -6.97 -8.73 0.79
C THR A 350 -6.89 -10.17 1.31
N ILE A 351 -7.38 -10.43 2.52
CA ILE A 351 -7.47 -11.78 3.09
C ILE A 351 -8.31 -12.68 2.19
N GLU A 352 -9.47 -12.21 1.74
CA GLU A 352 -10.35 -12.92 0.80
C GLU A 352 -9.61 -13.26 -0.51
N ALA A 353 -8.93 -12.27 -1.12
CA ALA A 353 -8.18 -12.46 -2.34
C ALA A 353 -7.04 -13.48 -2.18
N VAL A 354 -6.30 -13.44 -1.06
CA VAL A 354 -5.22 -14.39 -0.75
C VAL A 354 -5.76 -15.80 -0.55
N LEU A 355 -6.90 -15.97 0.11
CA LEU A 355 -7.55 -17.28 0.28
C LEU A 355 -8.03 -17.85 -1.05
N LEU A 356 -8.54 -16.99 -1.94
CA LEU A 356 -8.98 -17.41 -3.26
C LEU A 356 -7.80 -17.78 -4.17
N LEU A 357 -6.72 -16.99 -4.17
CA LEU A 357 -5.46 -17.33 -4.87
C LEU A 357 -4.83 -18.61 -4.34
N ALA A 358 -4.97 -18.93 -3.04
CA ALA A 358 -4.48 -20.17 -2.46
C ALA A 358 -5.14 -21.43 -3.09
N ARG A 359 -6.25 -21.30 -3.81
CA ARG A 359 -6.85 -22.40 -4.59
C ARG A 359 -6.16 -22.63 -5.95
N ALA A 360 -5.37 -21.66 -6.44
CA ALA A 360 -4.76 -21.65 -7.77
C ALA A 360 -3.23 -21.86 -7.78
N VAL A 361 -2.60 -22.06 -6.61
CA VAL A 361 -1.14 -22.22 -6.46
C VAL A 361 -0.76 -23.59 -5.87
N ASP A 362 0.53 -23.90 -5.82
CA ASP A 362 1.03 -25.16 -5.26
C ASP A 362 0.69 -25.32 -3.76
N ALA A 363 0.58 -26.56 -3.30
CA ALA A 363 0.15 -26.86 -1.93
C ALA A 363 1.04 -26.23 -0.83
N PRO A 364 2.39 -26.22 -0.93
CA PRO A 364 3.25 -25.46 -0.03
C PRO A 364 2.91 -23.97 0.04
N THR A 365 2.77 -23.30 -1.10
CA THR A 365 2.42 -21.86 -1.16
C THR A 365 1.03 -21.59 -0.61
N ALA A 366 0.03 -22.37 -1.02
CA ALA A 366 -1.33 -22.29 -0.51
C ALA A 366 -1.37 -22.43 1.03
N LYS A 367 -0.60 -23.38 1.58
CA LYS A 367 -0.50 -23.57 3.04
C LYS A 367 0.15 -22.37 3.73
N ARG A 368 1.21 -21.77 3.16
CA ARG A 368 1.82 -20.55 3.74
C ARG A 368 0.83 -19.39 3.79
N TRP A 369 0.14 -19.13 2.67
CA TRP A 369 -0.84 -18.05 2.56
C TRP A 369 -2.05 -18.23 3.46
N ARG A 370 -2.61 -19.44 3.53
CA ARG A 370 -3.72 -19.76 4.45
C ARG A 370 -3.34 -19.55 5.92
N ARG A 371 -2.11 -19.92 6.31
CA ARG A 371 -1.61 -19.66 7.67
C ARG A 371 -1.43 -18.17 7.95
N ARG A 372 -0.98 -17.39 6.97
CA ARG A 372 -0.86 -15.92 7.07
C ARG A 372 -2.23 -15.26 7.17
N ALA A 373 -3.19 -15.63 6.33
CA ALA A 373 -4.58 -15.21 6.42
C ALA A 373 -5.18 -15.52 7.81
N LEU A 374 -4.96 -16.74 8.31
CA LEU A 374 -5.41 -17.13 9.65
C LEU A 374 -4.78 -16.26 10.75
N GLN A 375 -3.51 -15.88 10.62
CA GLN A 375 -2.87 -14.96 11.56
C GLN A 375 -3.55 -13.59 11.55
N TRP A 376 -3.78 -12.98 10.38
CA TRP A 376 -4.48 -11.70 10.30
C TRP A 376 -5.91 -11.74 10.84
N ILE A 377 -6.62 -12.84 10.64
CA ILE A 377 -7.97 -13.04 11.19
C ILE A 377 -7.92 -13.20 12.71
N THR A 378 -6.92 -13.93 13.23
CA THR A 378 -6.81 -14.22 14.67
C THR A 378 -6.37 -12.99 15.46
N ASP A 379 -5.49 -12.18 14.90
CA ASP A 379 -4.94 -11.00 15.55
C ASP A 379 -5.90 -9.79 15.54
N ASN A 380 -7.06 -9.90 14.88
CA ASN A 380 -8.03 -8.82 14.70
C ASN A 380 -9.33 -9.08 15.47
N ASP A 381 -9.44 -8.55 16.69
CA ASP A 381 -10.67 -8.56 17.48
C ASP A 381 -11.47 -7.25 17.40
N HIS A 382 -10.92 -6.21 16.76
CA HIS A 382 -11.58 -4.91 16.58
C HIS A 382 -12.60 -4.90 15.45
N ALA A 383 -12.25 -5.50 14.30
CA ALA A 383 -13.13 -5.64 13.16
C ALA A 383 -13.13 -7.10 12.66
N PRO A 384 -13.78 -8.03 13.38
CA PRO A 384 -13.78 -9.44 13.02
C PRO A 384 -14.25 -9.66 11.57
N ILE A 385 -13.48 -10.41 10.79
CA ILE A 385 -13.70 -10.55 9.33
C ILE A 385 -15.08 -11.09 8.93
N LEU A 386 -15.78 -11.78 9.86
CA LEU A 386 -17.11 -12.36 9.64
C LEU A 386 -18.25 -11.40 9.96
N ASP A 387 -17.99 -10.29 10.66
CA ASP A 387 -19.00 -9.27 10.94
C ASP A 387 -19.32 -8.50 9.66
N GLY A 388 -20.60 -8.49 9.27
CA GLY A 388 -21.03 -7.88 8.00
C GLY A 388 -20.53 -8.58 6.73
N ALA A 389 -19.89 -9.75 6.84
CA ALA A 389 -19.32 -10.46 5.70
C ALA A 389 -20.38 -10.93 4.68
N SER A 390 -19.97 -11.00 3.41
CA SER A 390 -20.76 -11.67 2.37
C SER A 390 -20.77 -13.18 2.58
N VAL A 391 -21.75 -13.88 1.99
CA VAL A 391 -21.82 -15.35 2.05
C VAL A 391 -20.56 -15.99 1.46
N ALA A 392 -20.03 -15.44 0.37
CA ALA A 392 -18.78 -15.90 -0.26
C ALA A 392 -17.55 -15.73 0.65
N ARG A 393 -17.43 -14.58 1.35
CA ARG A 393 -16.35 -14.36 2.32
C ARG A 393 -16.47 -15.32 3.50
N THR A 394 -17.69 -15.49 4.04
CA THR A 394 -17.96 -16.47 5.10
C THR A 394 -17.57 -17.88 4.68
N ALA A 395 -17.92 -18.28 3.46
CA ALA A 395 -17.52 -19.57 2.89
C ALA A 395 -15.99 -19.77 2.86
N LEU A 396 -15.24 -18.80 2.35
CA LEU A 396 -13.77 -18.87 2.31
C LEU A 396 -13.14 -18.96 3.71
N VAL A 397 -13.64 -18.18 4.66
CA VAL A 397 -13.15 -18.21 6.05
C VAL A 397 -13.51 -19.52 6.73
N LYS A 398 -14.73 -20.05 6.53
CA LYS A 398 -15.15 -21.34 7.10
C LYS A 398 -14.37 -22.51 6.50
N GLU A 399 -14.07 -22.47 5.19
CA GLU A 399 -13.16 -23.42 4.55
C GLU A 399 -11.79 -23.38 5.23
N LEU A 400 -11.19 -22.19 5.37
CA LEU A 400 -9.90 -22.01 6.04
C LEU A 400 -9.89 -22.62 7.45
N LEU A 401 -10.90 -22.32 8.26
CA LEU A 401 -11.01 -22.80 9.64
C LEU A 401 -11.16 -24.33 9.70
N SER A 402 -11.87 -24.93 8.74
CA SER A 402 -12.04 -26.38 8.66
C SER A 402 -10.74 -27.15 8.43
N LEU A 403 -9.69 -26.49 7.91
CA LEU A 403 -8.40 -27.12 7.64
C LEU A 403 -7.58 -27.40 8.91
N GLY A 404 -7.98 -26.86 10.07
CA GLY A 404 -7.29 -27.09 11.35
C GLY A 404 -5.82 -26.62 11.35
N LEU A 405 -5.50 -25.58 10.57
CA LEU A 405 -4.16 -25.00 10.51
C LEU A 405 -3.86 -24.15 11.75
N SER A 406 -2.58 -24.00 12.08
CA SER A 406 -2.14 -22.99 13.05
C SER A 406 -1.76 -21.70 12.33
N PRO A 407 -2.01 -20.51 12.92
CA PRO A 407 -1.61 -19.24 12.33
C PRO A 407 -0.10 -19.19 12.04
N ALA A 408 0.30 -18.36 11.09
CA ALA A 408 1.69 -18.01 10.89
C ALA A 408 2.20 -17.17 12.06
N ALA A 409 3.52 -17.11 12.26
CA ALA A 409 4.09 -16.11 13.18
C ALA A 409 3.88 -14.69 12.60
N PRO A 410 3.65 -13.67 13.43
CA PRO A 410 3.70 -12.28 13.00
C PRO A 410 5.00 -11.99 12.23
N LEU A 411 4.92 -11.13 11.22
CA LEU A 411 6.13 -10.66 10.54
C LEU A 411 7.00 -9.88 11.54
N ALA A 412 8.32 -9.93 11.37
CA ALA A 412 9.28 -9.19 12.20
C ALA A 412 10.31 -8.51 11.29
N GLY A 413 10.92 -7.44 11.78
CA GLY A 413 12.01 -6.74 11.08
C GLY A 413 11.54 -5.54 10.25
N HIS A 414 12.27 -5.27 9.16
CA HIS A 414 12.14 -4.05 8.37
C HIS A 414 11.84 -4.35 6.91
N PHE A 415 10.80 -3.71 6.38
CA PHE A 415 10.36 -3.81 4.99
C PHE A 415 10.41 -2.41 4.39
N LEU A 416 11.29 -2.25 3.40
CA LEU A 416 11.61 -0.95 2.83
C LEU A 416 11.04 -0.90 1.41
N PHE A 417 10.31 0.17 1.11
CA PHE A 417 9.71 0.41 -0.21
C PHE A 417 10.24 1.73 -0.81
N PRO A 418 11.53 1.79 -1.19
CA PRO A 418 12.14 3.01 -1.71
C PRO A 418 11.40 3.64 -2.89
N ALA A 419 10.82 2.86 -3.81
CA ALA A 419 10.14 3.42 -4.98
C ALA A 419 8.90 4.24 -4.61
N MET A 420 8.20 3.88 -3.52
CA MET A 420 7.01 4.59 -3.04
C MET A 420 7.20 5.36 -1.73
N ASP A 421 8.44 5.58 -1.29
CA ASP A 421 8.78 6.35 -0.08
C ASP A 421 8.01 5.89 1.17
N ARG A 422 7.94 4.57 1.38
CA ARG A 422 7.33 3.94 2.57
C ARG A 422 8.30 3.00 3.24
N THR A 423 8.18 2.90 4.57
CA THR A 423 8.85 1.86 5.35
C THR A 423 7.88 1.27 6.35
N MET A 424 7.97 -0.05 6.54
CA MET A 424 7.23 -0.79 7.55
C MET A 424 8.23 -1.46 8.49
N HIS A 425 8.04 -1.31 9.79
CA HIS A 425 8.88 -1.92 10.81
C HIS A 425 8.00 -2.67 11.81
N ARG A 426 8.44 -3.83 12.27
CA ARG A 426 7.70 -4.66 13.23
C ARG A 426 8.60 -5.06 14.40
N GLY A 427 8.20 -4.61 15.59
CA GLY A 427 8.69 -5.12 16.87
C GLY A 427 7.71 -6.17 17.44
N PRO A 428 7.98 -6.72 18.63
CA PRO A 428 7.17 -7.81 19.21
C PRO A 428 5.72 -7.44 19.50
N GLN A 429 5.42 -6.17 19.78
CA GLN A 429 4.10 -5.71 20.23
C GLN A 429 3.62 -4.46 19.47
N TRP A 430 4.37 -4.02 18.46
CA TRP A 430 4.07 -2.79 17.74
C TRP A 430 4.56 -2.89 16.30
N SER A 431 3.97 -2.06 15.45
CA SER A 431 4.46 -1.82 14.10
C SER A 431 4.48 -0.34 13.79
N LEU A 432 5.48 0.09 13.02
CA LEU A 432 5.61 1.45 12.52
C LEU A 432 5.43 1.43 11.01
N SER A 433 4.56 2.29 10.52
CA SER A 433 4.50 2.70 9.11
C SER A 433 4.94 4.15 9.01
N THR A 434 5.98 4.45 8.23
CA THR A 434 6.42 5.83 7.97
C THR A 434 5.94 6.28 6.60
N ALA A 435 5.22 7.41 6.54
CA ALA A 435 4.71 8.01 5.31
C ALA A 435 5.51 9.27 4.96
N MET A 436 6.22 9.22 3.84
CA MET A 436 7.09 10.29 3.35
C MET A 436 6.69 10.73 1.94
N CYS A 437 7.29 11.80 1.45
CA CYS A 437 7.16 12.27 0.07
C CYS A 437 8.54 12.67 -0.49
N SER A 438 8.64 12.78 -1.82
CA SER A 438 9.84 13.22 -2.51
C SER A 438 9.52 13.74 -3.91
N ASN A 439 10.55 14.10 -4.68
CA ASN A 439 10.43 14.38 -6.11
C ASN A 439 9.85 13.22 -6.96
N ARG A 440 9.61 12.04 -6.36
CA ARG A 440 8.92 10.89 -6.99
C ARG A 440 7.49 10.68 -6.46
N ILE A 441 7.21 11.10 -5.23
CA ILE A 441 6.00 10.73 -4.48
C ILE A 441 5.33 11.98 -3.90
N SER A 442 4.03 12.15 -4.15
CA SER A 442 3.29 13.34 -3.74
C SER A 442 3.15 13.43 -2.22
N TRP A 443 2.86 14.64 -1.71
CA TRP A 443 2.53 14.83 -0.30
C TRP A 443 1.30 14.02 0.12
N TYR A 444 0.31 13.92 -0.78
CA TYR A 444 -0.96 13.24 -0.60
C TYR A 444 -1.68 13.10 -1.94
N GLU A 445 -2.79 12.38 -1.95
CA GLU A 445 -3.79 12.45 -3.00
C GLU A 445 -5.12 12.93 -2.42
N CYS A 446 -5.71 13.94 -3.08
CA CYS A 446 -7.12 14.25 -2.99
C CYS A 446 -7.79 14.15 -4.37
N GLY A 447 -9.09 13.97 -4.41
CA GLY A 447 -9.83 13.89 -5.66
C GLY A 447 -11.28 13.47 -5.45
N ASN A 448 -12.19 13.95 -6.30
CA ASN A 448 -13.63 13.70 -6.18
C ASN A 448 -14.24 14.15 -4.83
N GLY A 449 -13.66 15.17 -4.19
CA GLY A 449 -14.05 15.63 -2.85
C GLY A 449 -13.65 14.68 -1.72
N GLU A 450 -12.65 13.82 -1.95
CA GLU A 450 -12.10 12.89 -0.95
C GLU A 450 -10.70 13.34 -0.53
N ASN A 451 -10.45 13.42 0.78
CA ASN A 451 -9.12 13.67 1.39
C ASN A 451 -8.53 15.05 1.06
N ASP A 452 -9.38 16.05 0.83
CA ASP A 452 -8.96 17.42 0.47
C ASP A 452 -8.09 18.10 1.54
N ARG A 453 -8.09 17.57 2.78
CA ARG A 453 -7.29 18.05 3.93
C ARG A 453 -6.07 17.18 4.26
N GLY A 454 -5.76 16.17 3.44
CA GLY A 454 -4.69 15.21 3.71
C GLY A 454 -3.26 15.71 3.46
N TYR A 455 -3.06 17.02 3.23
CA TYR A 455 -1.82 17.60 2.69
C TYR A 455 -0.57 17.40 3.55
N HIS A 456 -0.69 17.10 4.84
CA HIS A 456 0.45 16.77 5.70
C HIS A 456 0.71 15.26 5.88
N SER A 457 -0.10 14.37 5.30
CA SER A 457 0.04 12.91 5.49
C SER A 457 1.38 12.33 4.99
N GLY A 458 2.02 12.94 3.98
CA GLY A 458 3.37 12.60 3.52
C GLY A 458 4.50 13.40 4.17
N SER A 459 4.23 14.24 5.17
CA SER A 459 5.23 15.12 5.81
C SER A 459 6.07 14.41 6.89
N GLY A 460 6.34 13.12 6.69
CA GLY A 460 7.06 12.26 7.65
C GLY A 460 6.16 11.76 8.77
N MET A 461 4.93 11.35 8.43
CA MET A 461 3.96 10.86 9.42
C MET A 461 4.40 9.48 9.93
N THR A 462 4.37 9.27 11.26
CA THR A 462 4.74 8.02 11.93
C THR A 462 3.52 7.33 12.53
N TYR A 463 3.04 6.29 11.86
CA TYR A 463 1.91 5.49 12.33
C TYR A 463 2.40 4.35 13.22
N VAL A 464 2.24 4.49 14.54
CA VAL A 464 2.59 3.44 15.50
C VAL A 464 1.34 2.67 15.89
N HIS A 465 1.17 1.50 15.30
CA HIS A 465 0.13 0.54 15.67
C HIS A 465 0.65 -0.36 16.79
N ASP A 466 -0.19 -0.64 17.77
CA ASP A 466 0.07 -1.51 18.91
C ASP A 466 -1.17 -2.37 19.19
N ALA A 467 -1.46 -2.68 20.46
CA ALA A 467 -2.66 -3.42 20.83
C ALA A 467 -3.95 -2.61 20.65
N ASP A 468 -3.88 -1.27 20.49
CA ASP A 468 -5.04 -0.48 20.10
C ASP A 468 -5.24 -0.56 18.58
N LEU A 469 -6.02 -1.56 18.17
CA LEU A 469 -6.38 -1.77 16.76
C LEU A 469 -7.29 -0.66 16.20
N GLY A 470 -7.97 0.09 17.06
CA GLY A 470 -8.85 1.20 16.67
C GLY A 470 -8.11 2.53 16.47
N GLN A 471 -6.80 2.60 16.76
CA GLN A 471 -6.01 3.84 16.83
C GLN A 471 -6.22 4.78 15.64
N TYR A 472 -6.25 4.25 14.41
CA TYR A 472 -6.40 5.01 13.16
C TYR A 472 -7.74 4.75 12.43
N ASP A 473 -8.61 3.92 13.01
CA ASP A 473 -9.90 3.52 12.43
C ASP A 473 -11.08 4.18 13.14
N ASP A 474 -10.99 4.35 14.47
CA ASP A 474 -12.06 4.88 15.31
C ASP A 474 -12.21 6.41 15.18
N ALA A 475 -12.81 6.83 14.05
CA ALA A 475 -13.05 8.22 13.66
C ALA A 475 -11.80 9.12 13.71
N PHE A 476 -10.60 8.54 13.59
CA PHE A 476 -9.33 9.28 13.60
C PHE A 476 -9.35 10.36 12.51
N TRP A 477 -9.56 9.98 11.25
CA TRP A 477 -9.50 10.92 10.12
C TRP A 477 -10.58 12.00 10.15
N ALA A 478 -11.74 11.73 10.74
CA ALA A 478 -12.81 12.69 10.91
C ALA A 478 -12.54 13.71 12.03
N THR A 479 -11.72 13.37 13.03
CA THR A 479 -11.57 14.18 14.27
C THR A 479 -10.14 14.66 14.53
N ALA A 480 -9.13 14.03 13.95
CA ALA A 480 -7.73 14.37 14.12
C ALA A 480 -7.43 15.80 13.69
N ASN A 481 -6.41 16.39 14.28
CA ASN A 481 -5.87 17.66 13.83
C ASN A 481 -4.97 17.42 12.60
N HIS A 482 -5.48 17.74 11.40
CA HIS A 482 -4.76 17.53 10.15
C HIS A 482 -3.48 18.38 10.01
N VAL A 483 -3.31 19.43 10.82
CA VAL A 483 -2.03 20.17 10.94
C VAL A 483 -1.16 19.68 12.09
N ARG A 484 -1.55 18.65 12.83
CA ARG A 484 -0.71 18.02 13.86
C ARG A 484 -0.71 16.50 13.76
N LEU A 485 -0.55 15.95 12.55
CA LEU A 485 -0.45 14.49 12.36
C LEU A 485 0.84 13.94 13.01
N PRO A 486 0.82 12.75 13.63
CA PRO A 486 1.94 12.20 14.39
C PRO A 486 3.23 12.09 13.56
N GLY A 487 4.35 12.54 14.09
CA GLY A 487 5.67 12.48 13.45
C GLY A 487 5.99 13.64 12.50
N THR A 488 4.99 14.40 12.06
CA THR A 488 5.18 15.43 11.04
C THR A 488 5.97 16.64 11.57
N THR A 489 6.65 17.34 10.66
CA THR A 489 7.10 18.72 10.89
C THR A 489 6.25 19.62 10.00
N VAL A 490 5.65 20.66 10.56
CA VAL A 490 4.60 21.44 9.90
C VAL A 490 4.84 22.93 10.07
N ASP A 491 4.51 23.69 9.04
CA ASP A 491 4.32 25.12 9.13
C ASP A 491 2.84 25.34 9.45
N THR A 492 2.55 26.13 10.49
CA THR A 492 1.16 26.31 10.99
C THR A 492 0.33 27.27 10.14
N THR A 493 0.85 27.73 8.99
CA THR A 493 0.07 28.47 7.98
C THR A 493 -1.17 27.66 7.59
N SER A 494 -2.33 28.30 7.65
CA SER A 494 -3.57 27.69 7.18
C SER A 494 -3.52 27.47 5.67
N LEU A 495 -3.63 26.20 5.25
CA LEU A 495 -3.65 25.81 3.84
C LEU A 495 -5.08 25.56 3.37
N PRO A 496 -5.42 25.93 2.13
CA PRO A 496 -6.73 25.61 1.58
C PRO A 496 -6.88 24.11 1.32
N ASP A 497 -8.11 23.63 1.38
CA ASP A 497 -8.49 22.32 0.84
C ASP A 497 -7.95 22.18 -0.60
N GLN A 498 -7.42 21.00 -0.95
CA GLN A 498 -6.84 20.68 -2.27
C GLN A 498 -5.55 21.45 -2.64
N VAL A 499 -4.82 22.02 -1.66
CA VAL A 499 -3.48 22.60 -1.89
C VAL A 499 -2.57 21.61 -2.63
N GLU A 500 -1.70 22.08 -3.53
CA GLU A 500 -0.88 21.27 -4.46
C GLU A 500 -1.65 20.53 -5.57
N GLY A 501 -2.97 20.66 -5.62
CA GLY A 501 -3.82 20.08 -6.66
C GLY A 501 -4.26 18.64 -6.37
N GLN A 502 -5.19 18.16 -7.21
CA GLN A 502 -5.78 16.82 -7.09
C GLN A 502 -4.93 15.74 -7.79
N TRP A 503 -5.20 14.48 -7.49
CA TRP A 503 -4.62 13.30 -8.14
C TRP A 503 -3.10 13.16 -8.01
N GLY A 504 -2.52 13.73 -6.95
CA GLY A 504 -1.07 13.71 -6.73
C GLY A 504 -0.28 14.44 -7.81
N ALA A 505 -0.88 15.45 -8.46
CA ALA A 505 -0.27 16.16 -9.59
C ALA A 505 1.06 16.87 -9.26
N GLY A 506 1.27 17.21 -7.99
CA GLY A 506 2.50 17.83 -7.48
C GLY A 506 3.31 16.90 -6.58
N THR A 507 4.63 17.01 -6.70
CA THR A 507 5.62 16.37 -5.83
C THR A 507 6.61 17.42 -5.32
N PRO A 508 7.11 17.33 -4.08
CA PRO A 508 8.12 18.26 -3.58
C PRO A 508 9.43 18.16 -4.34
N ASP A 509 10.08 19.30 -4.61
CA ASP A 509 11.44 19.34 -5.17
C ASP A 509 12.48 19.20 -4.04
N ASN A 510 12.51 18.03 -3.42
CA ASN A 510 13.42 17.75 -2.31
C ASN A 510 14.72 17.07 -2.78
N GLU A 511 15.72 17.07 -1.90
CA GLU A 511 17.01 16.43 -2.17
C GLU A 511 16.89 14.91 -2.31
N TRP A 512 16.29 14.25 -1.32
CA TRP A 512 15.99 12.83 -1.36
C TRP A 512 15.07 12.40 -0.20
N THR A 513 14.48 11.23 -0.39
CA THR A 513 13.80 10.41 0.62
C THR A 513 14.20 8.96 0.40
N GLY A 514 14.51 8.22 1.47
CA GLY A 514 14.99 6.85 1.34
C GLY A 514 15.35 6.17 2.65
N SER A 515 15.80 4.92 2.56
CA SER A 515 16.07 4.09 3.74
C SER A 515 17.09 2.99 3.47
N SER A 516 17.69 2.46 4.54
CA SER A 516 18.54 1.27 4.55
C SER A 516 18.33 0.52 5.87
N ALA A 517 18.49 -0.80 5.87
CA ALA A 517 18.34 -1.62 7.07
C ALA A 517 19.38 -2.73 7.13
N ASN A 518 19.73 -3.15 8.35
CA ASN A 518 20.55 -4.31 8.61
C ASN A 518 20.02 -5.05 9.83
N GLU A 519 19.49 -6.25 9.62
CA GLU A 519 18.88 -7.09 10.66
C GLU A 519 17.87 -6.29 11.52
N GLU A 520 18.25 -5.92 12.73
CA GLU A 520 17.41 -5.32 13.78
C GLU A 520 17.33 -3.78 13.71
N ILE A 521 18.15 -3.12 12.88
CA ILE A 521 18.22 -1.65 12.83
C ILE A 521 17.98 -1.12 11.41
N ALA A 522 17.11 -0.11 11.29
CA ALA A 522 16.90 0.67 10.08
C ALA A 522 17.30 2.15 10.25
N ALA A 523 17.77 2.76 9.16
CA ALA A 523 17.98 4.19 8.99
C ALA A 523 17.08 4.70 7.87
N VAL A 524 16.23 5.68 8.17
CA VAL A 524 15.24 6.26 7.24
C VAL A 524 15.42 7.78 7.25
N GLY A 525 15.33 8.43 6.10
CA GLY A 525 15.43 9.89 6.01
C GLY A 525 14.51 10.50 4.95
N GLN A 526 14.06 11.72 5.23
CA GLN A 526 13.28 12.56 4.33
C GLN A 526 13.80 14.01 4.43
N HIS A 527 14.23 14.57 3.30
CA HIS A 527 14.28 16.02 3.16
C HIS A 527 12.83 16.47 2.91
N LEU A 528 12.19 17.04 3.92
CA LEU A 528 10.85 17.56 3.82
C LEU A 528 10.90 18.95 3.18
N ILE A 529 10.11 19.13 2.12
CA ILE A 529 9.64 20.44 1.67
C ILE A 529 8.14 20.50 2.00
N GLY A 530 7.71 21.47 2.78
CA GLY A 530 6.31 21.60 3.20
C GLY A 530 5.39 21.98 2.03
N PRO A 531 4.12 21.53 2.04
CA PRO A 531 3.12 21.95 1.05
C PRO A 531 2.71 23.43 1.25
N GLY A 532 2.03 24.00 0.26
CA GLY A 532 1.46 25.34 0.30
C GLY A 532 2.43 26.46 -0.04
N GLY A 533 3.64 26.13 -0.52
CA GLY A 533 4.65 27.14 -0.89
C GLY A 533 5.12 27.99 0.29
N THR A 534 5.01 27.50 1.53
CA THR A 534 5.42 28.21 2.75
C THR A 534 6.93 28.43 2.83
N GLY A 535 7.71 27.65 2.08
CA GLY A 535 9.17 27.60 2.18
C GLY A 535 9.67 26.75 3.34
N LEU A 536 8.80 25.99 4.02
CA LEU A 536 9.20 25.04 5.04
C LEU A 536 10.17 24.00 4.46
N SER A 537 11.33 23.86 5.07
CA SER A 537 12.29 22.79 4.81
C SER A 537 12.74 22.19 6.14
N ALA A 538 12.90 20.87 6.17
CA ALA A 538 13.41 20.14 7.32
C ALA A 538 14.10 18.84 6.91
N ARG A 539 15.15 18.46 7.63
CA ARG A 539 15.83 17.17 7.48
C ARG A 539 15.39 16.24 8.59
N LYS A 540 14.55 15.25 8.25
CA LYS A 540 13.92 14.33 9.21
C LYS A 540 14.52 12.94 9.04
N SER A 541 14.92 12.30 10.14
CA SER A 541 15.44 10.94 10.13
C SER A 541 14.82 10.09 11.24
N TRP A 542 14.57 8.83 10.93
CA TRP A 542 14.09 7.82 11.86
C TRP A 542 15.07 6.65 11.91
N PHE A 543 15.51 6.31 13.12
CA PHE A 543 16.36 5.16 13.38
C PHE A 543 15.58 4.16 14.21
N VAL A 544 15.24 3.04 13.59
CA VAL A 544 14.24 2.11 14.10
C VAL A 544 14.93 0.85 14.56
N SER A 545 14.70 0.46 15.81
CA SER A 545 15.11 -0.83 16.39
C SER A 545 13.89 -1.69 16.70
N GLU A 546 14.10 -2.85 17.31
CA GLU A 546 13.01 -3.71 17.79
C GLU A 546 12.15 -3.06 18.90
N ASP A 547 12.77 -2.22 19.74
CA ASP A 547 12.13 -1.68 20.95
C ASP A 547 11.81 -0.17 20.88
N VAL A 548 12.61 0.58 20.11
CA VAL A 548 12.55 2.04 20.09
C VAL A 548 12.66 2.62 18.69
N ILE A 549 12.05 3.79 18.51
CA ILE A 549 12.11 4.62 17.31
C ILE A 549 12.79 5.93 17.71
N VAL A 550 14.01 6.18 17.24
CA VAL A 550 14.71 7.45 17.47
C VAL A 550 14.45 8.40 16.32
N CYS A 551 13.90 9.57 16.60
CA CYS A 551 13.50 10.57 15.63
C CYS A 551 14.39 11.82 15.76
N LEU A 552 15.11 12.15 14.69
CA LEU A 552 16.00 13.31 14.62
C LEU A 552 15.51 14.30 13.56
N GLY A 553 15.59 15.59 13.89
CA GLY A 553 15.29 16.70 13.00
C GLY A 553 16.38 17.75 13.06
N SER A 554 16.72 18.33 11.91
CA SER A 554 17.68 19.42 11.80
C SER A 554 17.38 20.31 10.60
N ASP A 555 18.06 21.45 10.52
CA ASP A 555 17.97 22.38 9.39
C ASP A 555 16.53 22.87 9.15
N ILE A 556 15.76 22.99 10.23
CA ILE A 556 14.35 23.39 10.17
C ILE A 556 14.28 24.90 9.97
N HIS A 557 13.65 25.30 8.88
CA HIS A 557 13.39 26.70 8.56
C HIS A 557 12.14 26.84 7.68
N THR A 558 11.54 28.03 7.63
CA THR A 558 10.42 28.33 6.75
C THR A 558 10.55 29.72 6.16
N GLY A 559 9.92 29.95 4.99
CA GLY A 559 9.77 31.28 4.38
C GLY A 559 8.54 32.03 4.87
N SER A 560 7.70 31.42 5.70
CA SER A 560 6.49 32.03 6.27
C SER A 560 6.77 32.79 7.58
N LEU A 561 5.74 33.48 8.08
CA LEU A 561 5.72 34.12 9.40
C LEU A 561 4.95 33.30 10.44
N ALA A 562 4.52 32.09 10.10
CA ALA A 562 3.82 31.22 11.03
C ALA A 562 4.82 30.44 11.90
N PRO A 563 4.42 30.01 13.11
CA PRO A 563 5.16 29.03 13.88
C PRO A 563 5.37 27.71 13.11
N VAL A 564 6.48 27.05 13.38
CA VAL A 564 6.75 25.69 12.89
C VAL A 564 6.73 24.72 14.06
N GLU A 565 6.04 23.59 13.90
CA GLU A 565 5.93 22.56 14.94
C GLU A 565 6.51 21.23 14.45
N THR A 566 6.99 20.40 15.37
CA THR A 566 7.19 18.97 15.12
C THR A 566 6.38 18.15 16.09
N ILE A 567 5.54 17.29 15.55
CA ILE A 567 4.60 16.49 16.33
C ILE A 567 5.28 15.19 16.73
N VAL A 568 5.53 15.03 18.02
CA VAL A 568 6.03 13.77 18.58
C VAL A 568 4.97 12.69 18.44
N ASP A 569 3.72 13.01 18.83
CA ASP A 569 2.55 12.15 18.60
C ASP A 569 1.26 12.97 18.66
N HIS A 570 0.22 12.46 18.03
CA HIS A 570 -1.16 12.93 18.13
C HIS A 570 -2.05 11.69 18.19
N ARG A 571 -2.15 11.13 19.39
CA ARG A 571 -2.70 9.80 19.63
C ARG A 571 -4.16 9.90 20.05
N ASN A 572 -5.05 9.27 19.27
CA ASN A 572 -6.44 9.07 19.64
C ASN A 572 -6.52 8.25 20.93
N LEU A 573 -7.32 8.70 21.88
CA LEU A 573 -7.59 8.05 23.16
C LEU A 573 -9.04 7.54 23.23
N HIS A 574 -9.75 7.54 22.12
CA HIS A 574 -11.18 7.24 22.01
C HIS A 574 -12.00 8.19 22.91
N GLN A 575 -12.75 7.62 23.87
CA GLN A 575 -13.42 8.37 24.95
C GLN A 575 -12.63 8.36 26.26
N GLY A 576 -11.42 7.81 26.26
CA GLY A 576 -10.58 7.56 27.43
C GLY A 576 -9.97 8.82 28.04
N SER A 577 -9.45 8.64 29.25
CA SER A 577 -8.75 9.66 30.06
C SER A 577 -7.35 9.19 30.46
N ASN A 578 -6.71 8.38 29.61
CA ASN A 578 -5.42 7.71 29.81
C ASN A 578 -4.38 8.63 30.45
N ALA A 579 -3.75 8.21 31.55
CA ALA A 579 -2.82 9.06 32.27
C ALA A 579 -1.54 9.35 31.47
N LEU A 580 -1.12 10.62 31.47
CA LEU A 580 0.20 11.07 31.04
C LEU A 580 1.06 11.32 32.29
N VAL A 581 2.14 10.56 32.42
CA VAL A 581 2.97 10.51 33.64
C VAL A 581 4.41 10.87 33.33
N THR A 582 5.00 11.75 34.13
CA THR A 582 6.42 12.14 34.10
C THR A 582 7.09 11.80 35.43
N ALA A 583 8.34 12.24 35.64
CA ALA A 583 9.01 12.10 36.93
C ALA A 583 8.40 13.00 38.02
N SER A 584 7.81 14.14 37.65
CA SER A 584 7.16 15.08 38.57
C SER A 584 5.70 14.74 38.90
N GLY A 585 5.08 13.83 38.17
CA GLY A 585 3.71 13.36 38.44
C GLY A 585 2.86 13.26 37.17
N ARG A 586 1.57 13.57 37.28
CA ARG A 586 0.66 13.60 36.12
C ARG A 586 0.70 14.98 35.45
N VAL A 587 0.69 14.99 34.12
CA VAL A 587 0.67 16.21 33.29
C VAL A 587 -0.52 16.18 32.32
N ALA A 588 -0.90 17.34 31.77
CA ALA A 588 -2.08 17.48 30.89
C ALA A 588 -3.33 16.78 31.46
N ALA A 589 -3.55 16.94 32.77
CA ALA A 589 -4.66 16.32 33.50
C ALA A 589 -6.01 17.04 33.26
N THR A 590 -5.96 18.30 32.84
CA THR A 590 -7.12 19.09 32.45
C THR A 590 -7.16 19.18 30.93
N THR A 591 -8.28 18.78 30.33
CA THR A 591 -8.50 18.90 28.88
C THR A 591 -8.38 20.36 28.45
N ASP A 592 -7.76 20.57 27.28
CA ASP A 592 -7.47 21.86 26.65
C ASP A 592 -6.52 22.76 27.45
N ALA A 593 -5.88 22.25 28.51
CA ALA A 593 -4.82 22.92 29.25
C ALA A 593 -3.47 22.27 28.95
N GLU A 594 -2.63 22.99 28.22
CA GLU A 594 -1.29 22.55 27.86
C GLU A 594 -0.34 22.51 29.06
N SER A 595 0.55 21.52 29.07
CA SER A 595 1.70 21.42 29.97
C SER A 595 3.00 21.48 29.16
N VAL A 596 4.01 22.21 29.64
CA VAL A 596 5.33 22.29 29.00
C VAL A 596 6.37 21.61 29.89
N LEU A 597 7.05 20.60 29.35
CA LEU A 597 8.08 19.84 30.05
C LEU A 597 9.46 20.39 29.68
N SER A 598 10.09 21.16 30.57
CA SER A 598 11.42 21.76 30.35
C SER A 598 12.56 21.02 31.07
N SER A 599 12.25 20.23 32.11
CA SER A 599 13.25 19.50 32.91
C SER A 599 13.04 17.98 32.88
N ASP A 600 11.79 17.53 32.80
CA ASP A 600 11.44 16.13 32.64
C ASP A 600 11.60 15.71 31.18
N ARG A 601 12.64 14.90 30.90
CA ARG A 601 12.96 14.45 29.54
C ARG A 601 12.09 13.30 29.03
N TRP A 602 11.04 12.91 29.74
CA TRP A 602 10.17 11.82 29.31
C TRP A 602 8.75 11.95 29.83
N VAL A 603 7.81 11.38 29.07
CA VAL A 603 6.42 11.23 29.44
C VAL A 603 5.92 9.86 28.98
N HIS A 604 5.20 9.17 29.86
CA HIS A 604 4.58 7.89 29.59
C HIS A 604 3.07 8.07 29.41
N LEU A 605 2.52 7.53 28.32
CA LEU A 605 1.10 7.47 28.06
C LEU A 605 0.57 6.07 28.40
N GLU A 606 -0.37 6.02 29.34
CA GLU A 606 -1.08 4.80 29.71
C GLU A 606 -1.74 4.13 28.50
N GLY A 607 -1.54 2.82 28.35
CA GLY A 607 -2.06 2.04 27.23
C GLY A 607 -1.20 2.07 25.97
N PHE A 608 -0.18 2.93 25.89
CA PHE A 608 0.71 3.03 24.74
C PHE A 608 2.18 2.71 25.07
N GLY A 609 2.83 3.55 25.87
CA GLY A 609 4.28 3.50 26.03
C GLY A 609 4.88 4.85 26.41
N ALA A 610 6.13 5.09 26.01
CA ALA A 610 6.88 6.26 26.44
C ALA A 610 7.43 7.11 25.28
N TYR A 611 7.50 8.41 25.53
CA TYR A 611 8.20 9.39 24.71
C TYR A 611 9.35 9.99 25.54
N VAL A 612 10.52 10.13 24.93
CA VAL A 612 11.73 10.63 25.60
C VAL A 612 12.38 11.71 24.74
N ALA A 613 12.50 12.93 25.25
CA ALA A 613 13.30 13.98 24.64
C ALA A 613 14.80 13.66 24.81
N LEU A 614 15.55 13.75 23.72
CA LEU A 614 16.99 13.45 23.67
C LEU A 614 17.85 14.73 23.66
N ASP A 615 17.23 15.89 23.49
CA ASP A 615 17.83 17.21 23.63
C ASP A 615 17.23 17.96 24.85
N GLU A 616 17.40 19.29 24.88
CA GLU A 616 16.89 20.16 25.94
C GLU A 616 15.68 20.99 25.50
N ALA A 617 15.12 20.70 24.31
CA ALA A 617 13.97 21.41 23.81
C ALA A 617 12.73 21.14 24.70
N PRO A 618 11.94 22.17 25.06
CA PRO A 618 10.72 21.98 25.82
C PRO A 618 9.71 21.13 25.04
N LEU A 619 9.19 20.08 25.68
CA LEU A 619 8.14 19.24 25.10
C LEU A 619 6.76 19.74 25.55
N HIS A 620 5.93 20.15 24.59
CA HIS A 620 4.54 20.52 24.84
C HIS A 620 3.68 19.26 24.88
N VAL A 621 2.78 19.19 25.86
CA VAL A 621 1.87 18.07 26.10
C VAL A 621 0.47 18.61 26.31
N LEU A 622 -0.42 18.27 25.39
CA LEU A 622 -1.80 18.70 25.38
C LEU A 622 -2.71 17.47 25.39
N ARG A 623 -3.70 17.50 26.28
CA ARG A 623 -4.89 16.66 26.14
C ARG A 623 -5.99 17.51 25.54
N GLU A 624 -6.56 17.11 24.43
CA GLU A 624 -7.63 17.87 23.77
C GLU A 624 -8.81 16.96 23.43
N ARG A 625 -10.00 17.54 23.37
CA ARG A 625 -11.18 16.86 22.84
C ARG A 625 -11.52 17.47 21.50
N ARG A 626 -11.59 16.63 20.47
CA ARG A 626 -11.83 17.06 19.09
C ARG A 626 -13.14 16.50 18.57
N SER A 627 -13.81 17.28 17.74
CA SER A 627 -15.06 16.91 17.09
C SER A 627 -14.96 17.18 15.59
N GLY A 628 -15.61 16.34 14.80
CA GLY A 628 -15.67 16.45 13.35
C GLY A 628 -16.54 15.35 12.76
N SER A 629 -16.90 15.48 11.50
CA SER A 629 -17.73 14.53 10.76
C SER A 629 -16.95 13.96 9.58
N TRP A 630 -17.37 12.81 9.07
CA TRP A 630 -16.75 12.29 7.84
C TRP A 630 -17.02 13.19 6.63
N SER A 631 -18.12 13.95 6.65
CA SER A 631 -18.41 14.98 5.65
C SER A 631 -17.37 16.12 5.60
N ASP A 632 -16.60 16.32 6.68
CA ASP A 632 -15.54 17.34 6.74
C ASP A 632 -14.28 16.94 5.96
N VAL A 633 -14.12 15.64 5.66
CA VAL A 633 -12.95 15.09 4.95
C VAL A 633 -13.31 14.35 3.66
N ASN A 634 -14.59 14.07 3.45
CA ASN A 634 -15.13 13.41 2.27
C ASN A 634 -16.52 13.93 1.93
N ALA A 635 -16.73 14.44 0.72
CA ALA A 635 -18.02 14.98 0.28
C ALA A 635 -19.19 13.97 0.33
N LYS A 636 -18.89 12.66 0.43
CA LYS A 636 -19.88 11.58 0.58
C LYS A 636 -19.95 10.99 1.99
N GLY A 637 -19.13 11.47 2.92
CA GLY A 637 -19.14 11.01 4.31
C GLY A 637 -20.37 11.50 5.06
N SER A 638 -20.73 10.78 6.13
CA SER A 638 -21.82 11.14 7.02
C SER A 638 -21.59 12.50 7.68
N THR A 639 -22.68 13.24 7.89
CA THR A 639 -22.68 14.51 8.62
C THR A 639 -22.78 14.31 10.13
N GLU A 640 -22.76 13.06 10.62
CA GLU A 640 -22.81 12.76 12.04
C GLU A 640 -21.53 13.25 12.71
N VAL A 641 -21.67 14.04 13.77
CA VAL A 641 -20.54 14.59 14.51
C VAL A 641 -19.96 13.49 15.40
N GLN A 642 -18.75 13.06 15.06
CA GLN A 642 -17.90 12.24 15.90
C GLN A 642 -17.12 13.11 16.87
N GLN A 643 -16.74 12.54 18.00
CA GLN A 643 -15.94 13.22 19.01
C GLN A 643 -14.95 12.24 19.63
N ARG A 644 -13.69 12.63 19.73
CA ARG A 644 -12.59 11.80 20.25
C ARG A 644 -11.64 12.63 21.11
N ASN A 645 -11.04 12.00 22.10
CA ASN A 645 -10.02 12.60 22.95
C ASN A 645 -8.64 12.30 22.35
N TYR A 646 -7.69 13.22 22.47
CA TYR A 646 -6.33 13.05 21.97
C TYR A 646 -5.29 13.41 23.03
N ALA A 647 -4.16 12.72 22.99
CA ALA A 647 -2.89 13.19 23.57
C ALA A 647 -2.01 13.71 22.42
N THR A 648 -1.71 15.00 22.44
CA THR A 648 -0.89 15.70 21.44
C THR A 648 0.41 16.14 22.10
N LEU A 649 1.54 15.67 21.57
CA LEU A 649 2.87 15.99 22.06
C LEU A 649 3.67 16.61 20.93
N TYR A 650 4.32 17.75 21.17
CA TYR A 650 5.04 18.45 20.10
C TYR A 650 6.16 19.37 20.60
N PHE A 651 7.10 19.66 19.70
CA PHE A 651 8.09 20.72 19.84
C PHE A 651 7.64 21.95 19.05
N ASP A 652 7.70 23.12 19.69
CA ASP A 652 7.49 24.42 19.05
C ASP A 652 8.86 25.00 18.66
N HIS A 653 9.08 25.18 17.35
CA HIS A 653 10.31 25.79 16.81
C HIS A 653 10.20 27.31 16.70
N GLY A 654 9.07 27.88 17.12
CA GLY A 654 8.78 29.31 17.06
C GLY A 654 8.51 29.81 15.64
N THR A 655 8.41 31.12 15.52
CA THR A 655 8.21 31.83 14.25
C THR A 655 9.54 32.00 13.51
N SER A 656 9.54 31.67 12.21
CA SER A 656 10.70 31.80 11.32
C SER A 656 11.99 31.18 11.91
N PRO A 657 11.97 29.88 12.30
CA PRO A 657 13.16 29.22 12.79
C PRO A 657 14.30 29.28 11.77
N GLU A 658 15.53 29.44 12.26
CA GLU A 658 16.74 29.35 11.46
C GLU A 658 17.56 28.16 11.94
N GLN A 659 17.65 27.11 11.12
CA GLN A 659 18.39 25.89 11.42
C GLN A 659 17.98 25.21 12.75
N ALA A 660 16.69 25.26 13.10
CA ALA A 660 16.18 24.58 14.28
C ALA A 660 16.28 23.05 14.13
N GLY A 661 16.09 22.34 15.24
CA GLY A 661 16.16 20.88 15.27
C GLY A 661 15.40 20.28 16.44
N TYR A 662 15.23 18.96 16.41
CA TYR A 662 14.65 18.18 17.49
C TYR A 662 15.36 16.83 17.60
N ALA A 663 15.31 16.23 18.79
CA ALA A 663 15.71 14.85 19.00
C ALA A 663 14.80 14.20 20.05
N TYR A 664 14.12 13.12 19.68
CA TYR A 664 13.28 12.35 20.61
C TYR A 664 13.30 10.86 20.29
N LEU A 665 12.73 10.07 21.19
CA LEU A 665 12.58 8.64 21.08
C LEU A 665 11.16 8.23 21.47
N ILE A 666 10.55 7.33 20.71
CA ILE A 666 9.29 6.65 21.02
C ILE A 666 9.62 5.20 21.41
N ALA A 667 9.05 4.72 22.51
CA ALA A 667 9.19 3.34 22.98
C ALA A 667 7.80 2.73 23.24
N PRO A 668 7.16 2.15 22.20
CA PRO A 668 5.87 1.48 22.34
C PRO A 668 5.97 0.31 23.33
N GLY A 669 4.97 0.12 24.18
CA GLY A 669 4.93 -0.91 25.22
C GLY A 669 5.86 -0.67 26.43
N ALA A 670 6.66 0.40 26.44
CA ALA A 670 7.55 0.69 27.57
C ALA A 670 6.76 1.09 28.83
N SER A 671 7.06 0.45 29.96
CA SER A 671 6.49 0.86 31.26
C SER A 671 7.04 2.20 31.75
N ILE A 672 6.39 2.82 32.75
CA ILE A 672 6.87 4.04 33.42
C ILE A 672 8.33 3.90 33.92
N GLN A 673 8.69 2.74 34.50
CA GLN A 673 10.08 2.47 34.92
C GLN A 673 11.02 2.33 33.72
N GLY A 674 10.54 1.74 32.63
CA GLY A 674 11.23 1.69 31.35
C GLY A 674 11.53 3.09 30.80
N ALA A 675 10.53 3.98 30.79
CA ALA A 675 10.66 5.37 30.37
C ALA A 675 11.75 6.11 31.15
N ALA A 676 11.71 6.03 32.49
CA ALA A 676 12.72 6.64 33.35
C ALA A 676 14.14 6.06 33.13
N LYS A 677 14.24 4.77 32.77
CA LYS A 677 15.50 4.11 32.44
C LYS A 677 16.04 4.57 31.08
N LEU A 678 15.18 4.66 30.06
CA LEU A 678 15.52 5.16 28.73
C LEU A 678 16.08 6.58 28.80
N ALA A 679 15.43 7.47 29.57
CA ALA A 679 15.87 8.85 29.75
C ALA A 679 17.23 9.01 30.46
N ARG A 680 17.69 7.99 31.21
CA ARG A 680 18.95 8.04 32.00
C ARG A 680 20.11 7.31 31.35
N ARG A 681 19.85 6.28 30.53
CA ARG A 681 20.88 5.41 29.97
C ARG A 681 21.31 5.88 28.59
N LYS A 682 22.62 5.89 28.34
CA LYS A 682 23.22 6.16 27.02
C LYS A 682 23.17 4.94 26.09
N GLN A 683 22.01 4.30 25.97
CA GLN A 683 21.81 3.15 25.07
C GLN A 683 21.55 3.58 23.62
N HIS A 684 20.94 4.75 23.43
CA HIS A 684 20.62 5.35 22.14
C HIS A 684 21.29 6.73 22.10
N THR A 685 22.54 6.78 21.63
CA THR A 685 23.33 8.01 21.71
C THR A 685 23.31 8.73 20.36
N VAL A 686 22.80 9.96 20.34
CA VAL A 686 22.90 10.83 19.16
C VAL A 686 24.38 11.19 18.94
N LEU A 687 24.92 10.82 17.79
CA LEU A 687 26.30 11.09 17.39
C LEU A 687 26.43 12.39 16.61
N ARG A 688 25.39 12.73 15.83
CA ARG A 688 25.29 13.94 15.02
C ARG A 688 23.82 14.21 14.71
N ASN A 689 23.43 15.48 14.66
CA ASN A 689 22.10 15.91 14.23
C ASN A 689 22.18 17.32 13.63
N ASP A 690 22.61 17.42 12.37
CA ASP A 690 22.76 18.70 11.67
C ASP A 690 22.46 18.55 10.16
N ALA A 691 22.58 19.67 9.43
CA ALA A 691 22.32 19.74 7.99
C ALA A 691 23.21 18.84 7.11
N VAL A 692 24.30 18.28 7.66
CA VAL A 692 25.21 17.40 6.91
C VAL A 692 24.83 15.94 7.11
N ALA A 693 24.56 15.52 8.34
CA ALA A 693 24.17 14.16 8.66
C ALA A 693 23.47 14.05 10.02
N GLN A 694 22.66 13.00 10.16
CA GLN A 694 22.01 12.62 11.41
C GLN A 694 22.37 11.18 11.74
N ALA A 695 22.72 10.89 12.99
CA ALA A 695 23.24 9.57 13.35
C ALA A 695 23.03 9.20 14.81
N VAL A 696 22.81 7.90 15.04
CA VAL A 696 22.57 7.31 16.35
C VAL A 696 23.43 6.05 16.53
N SER A 697 24.01 5.91 17.72
CA SER A 697 24.63 4.67 18.17
C SER A 697 23.67 3.89 19.07
N PHE A 698 23.39 2.65 18.67
CA PHE A 698 22.62 1.64 19.39
C PHE A 698 23.60 0.71 20.12
N ALA A 699 23.78 0.96 21.42
CA ALA A 699 24.85 0.32 22.19
C ALA A 699 24.63 -1.18 22.42
N HIS A 700 23.37 -1.62 22.53
CA HIS A 700 23.02 -3.02 22.76
C HIS A 700 23.28 -3.86 21.50
N GLU A 701 22.86 -3.35 20.35
CA GLU A 701 22.97 -3.94 19.02
C GLU A 701 24.37 -3.75 18.42
N LYS A 702 25.23 -2.97 19.08
CA LYS A 702 26.57 -2.54 18.60
C LYS A 702 26.53 -1.99 17.18
N THR A 703 25.50 -1.17 16.94
CA THR A 703 25.17 -0.67 15.62
C THR A 703 25.18 0.85 15.59
N LEU A 704 25.77 1.42 14.54
CA LEU A 704 25.66 2.82 14.18
C LEU A 704 24.73 2.92 12.98
N ALA A 705 23.73 3.78 13.08
CA ALA A 705 22.83 4.10 11.98
C ALA A 705 22.92 5.59 11.66
N ALA A 706 22.98 5.94 10.38
CA ALA A 706 23.19 7.32 9.93
C ALA A 706 22.50 7.62 8.61
N THR A 707 22.05 8.86 8.45
CA THR A 707 21.62 9.47 7.20
C THR A 707 22.59 10.61 6.86
N PHE A 708 23.05 10.66 5.62
CA PHE A 708 23.92 11.70 5.09
C PHE A 708 23.14 12.49 4.06
N TRP A 709 23.08 13.81 4.24
CA TRP A 709 22.42 14.73 3.32
C TRP A 709 23.33 15.13 2.15
N GLY A 710 24.65 15.03 2.36
CA GLY A 710 25.67 15.23 1.35
C GLY A 710 27.00 14.63 1.81
N GLN A 711 28.12 15.15 1.31
CA GLN A 711 29.43 14.74 1.81
C GLN A 711 29.57 15.08 3.29
N GLY A 712 30.00 14.11 4.11
CA GLY A 712 30.06 14.31 5.55
C GLY A 712 30.81 13.24 6.30
N THR A 713 30.99 13.45 7.60
CA THR A 713 31.62 12.48 8.52
C THR A 713 30.73 12.25 9.73
N VAL A 714 30.58 10.99 10.14
CA VAL A 714 29.99 10.56 11.42
C VAL A 714 30.96 9.57 12.07
N ALA A 715 31.44 9.88 13.27
CA ALA A 715 32.50 9.12 13.92
C ALA A 715 33.72 8.91 12.98
N ASP A 716 34.13 7.66 12.76
CA ASP A 716 35.25 7.31 11.88
C ASP A 716 34.83 7.11 10.41
N LEU A 717 33.56 7.35 10.08
CA LEU A 717 32.96 7.08 8.77
C LEU A 717 32.78 8.38 7.98
N GLU A 718 33.36 8.46 6.79
CA GLU A 718 33.16 9.57 5.86
C GLU A 718 32.45 9.09 4.58
N LEU A 719 31.40 9.78 4.17
CA LEU A 719 30.63 9.49 2.96
C LEU A 719 30.81 10.61 1.95
N SER A 720 30.87 10.26 0.66
CA SER A 720 31.05 11.23 -0.44
C SER A 720 29.78 11.96 -0.87
N GLY A 721 28.60 11.56 -0.39
CA GLY A 721 27.32 12.09 -0.83
C GLY A 721 26.13 11.51 -0.06
N PRO A 722 24.90 11.74 -0.53
CA PRO A 722 23.67 11.24 0.08
C PRO A 722 23.70 9.74 0.34
N ALA A 723 23.31 9.31 1.54
CA ALA A 723 23.31 7.90 1.92
C ALA A 723 22.46 7.61 3.16
N CYS A 724 21.78 6.45 3.18
CA CYS A 724 21.34 5.83 4.43
C CYS A 724 22.29 4.69 4.75
N VAL A 725 22.86 4.63 5.96
CA VAL A 725 23.90 3.69 6.35
C VAL A 725 23.58 3.03 7.70
N VAL A 726 23.71 1.71 7.77
CA VAL A 726 23.69 0.92 9.00
C VAL A 726 24.97 0.10 9.09
N GLN A 727 25.79 0.37 10.10
CA GLN A 727 27.05 -0.31 10.37
C GLN A 727 26.94 -1.10 11.69
N ARG A 728 27.08 -2.43 11.61
CA ARG A 728 27.08 -3.32 12.77
C ARG A 728 28.45 -3.94 13.02
N GLU A 729 28.90 -3.93 14.27
CA GLU A 729 30.16 -4.55 14.68
C GLU A 729 29.96 -5.97 15.26
N ASP A 730 30.63 -6.95 14.65
CA ASP A 730 30.75 -8.31 15.19
C ASP A 730 32.24 -8.71 15.31
N GLY A 731 32.82 -8.45 16.49
CA GLY A 731 34.23 -8.70 16.75
C GLY A 731 35.15 -7.87 15.83
N ASN A 732 35.78 -8.50 14.85
CA ASN A 732 36.59 -7.83 13.83
C ASN A 732 35.90 -7.71 12.47
N ARG A 733 34.67 -8.22 12.33
CA ARG A 733 33.81 -8.07 11.16
C ARG A 733 32.95 -6.81 11.34
N LEU A 734 32.83 -6.04 10.27
CA LEU A 734 31.89 -4.94 10.13
C LEU A 734 30.92 -5.30 9.01
N GLN A 735 29.64 -5.40 9.35
CA GLN A 735 28.56 -5.47 8.37
C GLN A 735 28.11 -4.04 8.05
N LEU A 736 27.98 -3.72 6.78
CA LEU A 736 27.57 -2.42 6.27
C LEU A 736 26.35 -2.64 5.38
N SER A 737 25.28 -1.90 5.65
CA SER A 737 24.12 -1.84 4.76
C SER A 737 23.92 -0.40 4.36
N LEU A 738 23.97 -0.12 3.06
CA LEU A 738 23.84 1.24 2.57
C LEU A 738 22.91 1.33 1.36
N SER A 739 22.21 2.45 1.26
CA SER A 739 21.46 2.83 0.05
C SER A 739 21.87 4.22 -0.41
N GLU A 740 21.68 4.46 -1.71
CA GLU A 740 21.82 5.76 -2.35
C GLU A 740 20.41 6.31 -2.60
N PRO A 741 19.91 7.20 -1.72
CA PRO A 741 18.49 7.51 -1.66
C PRO A 741 18.02 8.52 -2.72
N THR A 742 18.92 9.19 -3.44
CA THR A 742 18.52 10.04 -4.59
C THR A 742 18.06 9.20 -5.77
N GLN A 743 18.46 7.92 -5.81
CA GLN A 743 18.27 6.99 -6.92
C GLN A 743 18.92 7.43 -8.24
N GLY A 744 19.80 8.43 -8.19
CA GLY A 744 20.42 9.06 -9.36
C GLY A 744 21.93 8.91 -9.43
N ALA A 745 22.62 8.62 -8.33
CA ALA A 745 24.07 8.52 -8.33
C ALA A 745 24.54 7.13 -8.80
N SER A 746 25.64 7.12 -9.56
CA SER A 746 26.23 5.88 -10.09
C SER A 746 27.24 5.22 -9.15
N SER A 747 27.74 5.95 -8.16
CA SER A 747 28.66 5.44 -7.16
C SER A 747 28.57 6.22 -5.86
N LEU A 748 28.85 5.54 -4.74
CA LEU A 748 29.01 6.15 -3.42
C LEU A 748 30.33 5.66 -2.79
N SER A 749 31.12 6.59 -2.24
CA SER A 749 32.36 6.26 -1.54
C SER A 749 32.20 6.38 -0.04
N LEU A 750 32.61 5.33 0.67
CA LEU A 750 32.60 5.23 2.12
C LEU A 750 34.04 5.04 2.62
N THR A 751 34.56 6.02 3.35
CA THR A 751 35.94 6.04 3.84
C THR A 751 35.99 5.83 5.33
N PHE A 752 36.69 4.77 5.76
CA PHE A 752 37.10 4.57 7.14
C PHE A 752 38.32 5.44 7.41
N ARG A 753 38.16 6.50 8.21
CA ARG A 753 39.22 7.47 8.54
C ARG A 753 40.32 6.89 9.45
N THR A 754 40.13 5.67 9.95
CA THR A 754 41.14 4.96 10.74
C THR A 754 42.28 4.45 9.88
N ARG A 755 43.47 4.26 10.47
CA ARG A 755 44.62 3.61 9.81
C ARG A 755 44.54 2.08 9.81
N ARG A 756 43.41 1.49 10.23
CA ARG A 756 43.23 0.03 10.22
C ARG A 756 43.21 -0.48 8.79
N ARG A 757 43.71 -1.70 8.62
CA ARG A 757 43.62 -2.39 7.34
C ARG A 757 42.33 -3.19 7.31
N TYR A 758 41.54 -3.02 6.25
CA TYR A 758 40.33 -3.79 6.03
C TYR A 758 40.53 -4.78 4.88
N ARG A 759 39.74 -5.85 4.90
CA ARG A 759 39.59 -6.78 3.78
C ARG A 759 38.10 -6.92 3.49
N LEU A 760 37.71 -6.79 2.23
CA LEU A 760 36.34 -7.08 1.80
C LEU A 760 36.09 -8.60 1.91
N LEU A 761 35.01 -8.98 2.59
CA LEU A 761 34.55 -10.35 2.76
C LEU A 761 33.35 -10.64 1.82
N GLU A 762 32.39 -9.71 1.78
CA GLU A 762 31.13 -9.84 1.02
C GLU A 762 30.82 -8.50 0.34
N GLY A 763 30.18 -8.55 -0.83
CA GLY A 763 29.81 -7.38 -1.63
C GLY A 763 30.48 -7.35 -3.00
N ASP A 764 29.77 -7.79 -4.03
CA ASP A 764 30.23 -7.82 -5.43
C ASP A 764 30.19 -6.45 -6.12
N ARG A 765 29.36 -5.52 -5.61
CA ARG A 765 29.25 -4.13 -6.08
C ARG A 765 30.26 -3.18 -5.44
N ALA A 766 31.21 -3.67 -4.66
CA ALA A 766 32.11 -2.81 -3.90
C ALA A 766 33.59 -3.11 -4.15
N ARG A 767 34.40 -2.05 -4.20
CA ARG A 767 35.86 -2.12 -4.32
C ARG A 767 36.52 -1.41 -3.16
N LEU A 768 37.41 -2.13 -2.48
CA LEU A 768 38.18 -1.60 -1.36
C LEU A 768 39.54 -1.08 -1.83
N THR A 769 39.85 0.17 -1.52
CA THR A 769 41.13 0.83 -1.84
C THR A 769 41.75 1.41 -0.58
N ARG A 770 43.08 1.25 -0.42
CA ARG A 770 43.83 1.88 0.66
C ARG A 770 44.44 3.19 0.18
N ASN A 771 44.17 4.27 0.90
CA ASN A 771 44.62 5.61 0.55
C ASN A 771 46.05 5.87 1.04
N ALA A 772 46.69 6.90 0.46
CA ALA A 772 48.07 7.28 0.78
C ALA A 772 48.24 7.74 2.25
N ASP A 773 47.20 8.35 2.83
CA ASP A 773 47.17 8.80 4.23
C ASP A 773 46.97 7.65 5.25
N GLY A 774 46.74 6.42 4.75
CA GLY A 774 46.54 5.21 5.52
C GLY A 774 45.08 4.85 5.79
N SER A 775 44.12 5.71 5.42
CA SER A 775 42.68 5.42 5.47
C SER A 775 42.29 4.37 4.42
N THR A 776 41.07 3.82 4.52
CA THR A 776 40.55 2.84 3.56
C THR A 776 39.20 3.29 3.03
N THR A 777 39.05 3.35 1.70
CA THR A 777 37.81 3.70 1.01
C THR A 777 37.19 2.46 0.38
N LEU A 778 35.87 2.35 0.52
CA LEU A 778 35.01 1.40 -0.14
C LEU A 778 34.17 2.16 -1.17
N GLU A 779 34.46 1.94 -2.44
CA GLU A 779 33.70 2.50 -3.56
C GLU A 779 32.60 1.51 -3.93
N VAL A 780 31.34 1.92 -3.85
CA VAL A 780 30.16 1.08 -4.09
C VAL A 780 29.47 1.55 -5.36
N ASP A 781 29.26 0.65 -6.32
CA ASP A 781 28.48 0.90 -7.54
C ASP A 781 27.00 0.90 -7.22
N THR A 782 26.36 2.07 -7.36
CA THR A 782 24.95 2.29 -7.02
C THR A 782 24.03 2.37 -8.24
N ARG A 783 24.56 2.14 -9.45
CA ARG A 783 23.78 2.25 -10.70
C ARG A 783 22.57 1.33 -10.71
N GLY A 784 21.41 1.88 -11.03
CA GLY A 784 20.18 1.12 -11.22
C GLY A 784 19.67 0.42 -9.95
N LEU A 785 20.14 0.82 -8.76
CA LEU A 785 19.64 0.25 -7.50
C LEU A 785 18.27 0.81 -7.10
N ALA A 786 17.84 1.95 -7.63
CA ALA A 786 16.56 2.58 -7.28
C ALA A 786 16.35 2.68 -5.75
N GLY A 787 17.39 3.05 -5.01
CA GLY A 787 17.33 3.16 -3.55
C GLY A 787 17.39 1.84 -2.77
N ALA A 788 17.55 0.69 -3.45
CA ALA A 788 17.73 -0.60 -2.79
C ALA A 788 19.01 -0.64 -1.93
N THR A 789 18.96 -1.42 -0.86
CA THR A 789 20.08 -1.59 0.07
C THR A 789 21.13 -2.53 -0.51
N VAL A 790 22.40 -2.12 -0.41
CA VAL A 790 23.57 -2.97 -0.66
C VAL A 790 24.14 -3.43 0.68
N HIS A 791 24.24 -4.75 0.86
CA HIS A 791 24.88 -5.35 2.03
C HIS A 791 26.33 -5.73 1.70
N LEU A 792 27.25 -5.28 2.55
CA LEU A 792 28.69 -5.50 2.43
C LEU A 792 29.23 -6.00 3.78
N ALA A 793 30.31 -6.77 3.75
CA ALA A 793 31.05 -7.12 4.97
C ALA A 793 32.53 -6.90 4.79
N VAL A 794 33.17 -6.23 5.74
CA VAL A 794 34.63 -6.05 5.79
C VAL A 794 35.20 -6.57 7.09
N GLN A 795 36.46 -7.03 7.07
CA GLN A 795 37.19 -7.48 8.25
C GLN A 795 38.35 -6.55 8.56
N ALA A 796 38.41 -6.01 9.78
CA ALA A 796 39.54 -5.25 10.28
C ALA A 796 40.70 -6.20 10.68
N LYS A 797 41.93 -5.91 10.24
CA LYS A 797 43.16 -6.63 10.62
C LYS A 797 43.85 -5.96 11.82
N GLY A 798 44.06 -6.73 12.90
CA GLY A 798 44.80 -6.35 14.11
C GLY A 798 43.91 -5.98 15.32
N PRO A 799 44.45 -6.02 16.57
CA PRO A 799 43.69 -5.71 17.79
C PRO A 799 43.31 -4.22 17.88
N ARG A 800 42.21 -3.94 18.59
CA ARG A 800 41.60 -2.61 18.77
C ARG A 800 42.54 -1.69 19.59
N THR A 801 43.41 -0.89 18.97
CA THR A 801 44.09 0.20 19.69
C THR A 801 43.13 1.38 19.83
N PHE A 802 42.39 1.44 20.93
CA PHE A 802 41.66 2.63 21.34
C PHE A 802 42.69 3.68 21.78
N THR A 803 42.83 4.77 21.04
CA THR A 803 43.42 6.00 21.58
C THR A 803 42.25 6.95 21.76
N PRO A 804 41.80 7.26 22.98
CA PRO A 804 40.80 8.28 23.18
C PRO A 804 41.43 9.61 22.76
N SER A 805 40.93 10.21 21.69
CA SER A 805 41.17 11.62 21.45
C SER A 805 40.43 12.39 22.54
N GLY A 806 41.18 12.86 23.54
CA GLY A 806 40.68 13.85 24.50
C GLY A 806 40.22 15.12 23.78
N PRO A 807 39.40 15.95 24.44
CA PRO A 807 38.77 17.09 23.81
C PRO A 807 39.82 18.11 23.35
N ARG A 808 39.70 18.55 22.10
CA ARG A 808 40.17 19.86 21.65
C ARG A 808 39.10 20.49 20.80
#